data_AF-A0A5C9A3T0-F1
#
_entry.id   AF-A0A5C9A3T0-F1
#
_cell.length_a   1.000
_cell.length_b   1.000
_cell.length_c   1.000
_cell.angle_alpha   90.00
_cell.angle_beta   90.00
_cell.angle_gamma   90.00
#
_symmetry.space_group_name_H-M   'P 1'
#
loop_
_entity.id
_entity.type
_entity.pdbx_description
1 polymer ?
#
loop_
_entity_poly.entity_id
_entity_poly.type
_entity_poly.pdbx_seq_one_letter_code
_entity_poly.pdbx_strand_id
1 'polypeptide(L)'
;MGGHAGGRYLSLGKPLLSRVLLVLLALGLAACGTQSYIPRSLDNADFLQRGLSQNDGPVRVGAAVPDAEETLQLTGLDLYDQGIQPVWLRVENTGTEPLRIALSSIDREYFSPIEVAYMNRGAYSSKGYTAMERWFHEHGLERTVPPGQSREGFVFTHRMPGTKAFNLDIYGNQQAYNFTFFLPLPGFAADYTEVDFTTLYAPDSIRQLDRSSLRHWLENELSCCATGPEGVGDGGPLNVALVASPLALRRALFRGGWWESRADDPTTRRAREHHYRGRPPDAIFTLNRMDSNERLQLHLWLAPLTVEGEPGWVGQVLYRRVRSGLEALSGLENYLDSGWRLRLFARESVESDVDNAHRYLVQNLWYNQSLRSIGFLGGAGESSSEAPRTTFDGFPYVTEGFRAVMFLSEQPVAMSETTLIYQSSRRRELLQGDPVPPPNDRLHRLQQGNLTITSAVPSAREAKAIFGVDLYRRNIQPVWLKVESSSDRDLVLTPYGLDPAYFSPRESAQRLRGNAVDDSSVSSTAFEKRAINHLQLPPHSSHSGYIFTRVDEGTKSFNVDVVGDGEPYLMTFVVPVPGLKLDHYSRDFAGLYPAEELQDVDLPGLAAALDQLPCCVRDASDKDDGDPLNLVLVGGIDDLYYAFLRAGWDETETIYATSLWKTGLSALSGGRYRYSPVSALYVFGRAQDAAFQRARSSIHERNHFRIWLTPLRVEGKPVWIGQISRDIGVHFTWRTITTHKIDPDVDETREYLLENLAYAQAVKRFGYVEGVGRADYGEPRGNLTGDPYFTDGRRILLWLSREQTAIDNIDVLGFLRPDAPPALPLSP
;
A
#
# COMPACT_ATOMS: atom_id res chain seq x y z
N MET A 1 18.96 89.88 -10.81
CA MET A 1 20.43 89.69 -10.88
C MET A 1 20.72 88.20 -11.14
N GLY A 2 21.47 87.90 -12.20
CA GLY A 2 22.46 86.80 -12.27
C GLY A 2 22.01 85.34 -12.50
N GLY A 3 21.97 84.90 -13.77
CA GLY A 3 23.00 84.03 -14.39
C GLY A 3 23.23 82.57 -13.95
N HIS A 4 22.92 81.63 -14.87
CA HIS A 4 23.63 80.43 -15.33
C HIS A 4 24.27 79.38 -14.39
N ALA A 5 23.96 78.10 -14.63
CA ALA A 5 24.92 77.08 -15.09
C ALA A 5 24.20 75.82 -15.62
N GLY A 6 24.63 75.30 -16.78
CA GLY A 6 24.10 74.10 -17.41
C GLY A 6 24.79 72.81 -16.98
N GLY A 7 24.15 71.68 -17.28
CA GLY A 7 24.73 70.35 -17.17
C GLY A 7 23.99 69.37 -18.08
N ARG A 8 24.60 69.07 -19.23
CA ARG A 8 24.20 67.96 -20.13
C ARG A 8 24.48 66.64 -19.40
N TYR A 9 23.48 65.76 -19.27
CA TYR A 9 23.72 64.34 -19.02
C TYR A 9 23.24 63.52 -20.21
N LEU A 10 24.17 62.70 -20.69
CA LEU A 10 24.11 61.86 -21.87
C LEU A 10 23.00 60.80 -21.78
N SER A 11 22.17 60.74 -22.82
CA SER A 11 21.36 59.58 -23.17
C SER A 11 22.29 58.45 -23.65
N LEU A 12 22.67 57.53 -22.77
CA LEU A 12 23.21 56.23 -23.13
C LEU A 12 22.33 55.12 -22.53
N GLY A 13 21.88 54.18 -23.38
CA GLY A 13 21.82 52.77 -22.98
C GLY A 13 20.47 52.08 -22.76
N LYS A 14 19.29 52.65 -23.07
CA LYS A 14 18.02 51.89 -22.96
C LYS A 14 17.90 50.65 -23.89
N PRO A 15 18.43 50.61 -25.13
CA PRO A 15 18.34 49.39 -25.96
C PRO A 15 19.37 48.32 -25.58
N LEU A 16 20.42 48.66 -24.82
CA LEU A 16 21.44 47.68 -24.40
C LEU A 16 20.96 46.84 -23.20
N LEU A 17 20.32 47.46 -22.20
CA LEU A 17 19.82 46.72 -21.03
C LEU A 17 18.69 45.74 -21.42
N SER A 18 17.80 46.13 -22.32
CA SER A 18 16.73 45.26 -22.82
C SER A 18 17.26 44.08 -23.64
N ARG A 19 18.30 44.31 -24.46
CA ARG A 19 18.99 43.25 -25.21
C ARG A 19 19.82 42.34 -24.30
N VAL A 20 20.48 42.87 -23.28
CA VAL A 20 21.23 42.08 -22.29
C VAL A 20 20.28 41.23 -21.46
N LEU A 21 19.11 41.75 -21.07
CA LEU A 21 18.10 40.97 -20.36
C LEU A 21 17.50 39.85 -21.24
N LEU A 22 17.24 40.13 -22.52
CA LEU A 22 16.81 39.12 -23.50
C LEU A 22 17.89 38.08 -23.79
N VAL A 23 19.16 38.48 -23.83
CA VAL A 23 20.30 37.57 -24.01
C VAL A 23 20.55 36.76 -22.74
N LEU A 24 20.38 37.32 -21.54
CA LEU A 24 20.45 36.57 -20.28
C LEU A 24 19.25 35.63 -20.10
N LEU A 25 18.06 36.01 -20.56
CA LEU A 25 16.90 35.13 -20.62
C LEU A 25 17.13 34.01 -21.64
N ALA A 26 17.68 34.33 -22.82
CA ALA A 26 18.02 33.36 -23.85
C ALA A 26 19.20 32.45 -23.45
N LEU A 27 20.17 32.94 -22.68
CA LEU A 27 21.26 32.15 -22.10
C LEU A 27 20.78 31.30 -20.93
N GLY A 28 19.83 31.79 -20.12
CA GLY A 28 19.15 31.01 -19.08
C GLY A 28 18.25 29.91 -19.65
N LEU A 29 17.61 30.16 -20.79
CA LEU A 29 16.84 29.18 -21.55
C LEU A 29 17.75 28.22 -22.34
N ALA A 30 18.92 28.66 -22.81
CA ALA A 30 19.91 27.80 -23.48
C ALA A 30 20.76 26.96 -22.51
N ALA A 31 20.74 27.27 -21.21
CA ALA A 31 21.40 26.46 -20.19
C ALA A 31 20.60 25.21 -19.79
N CYS A 32 19.29 25.17 -20.08
CA CYS A 32 18.45 24.00 -19.86
C CYS A 32 18.71 22.95 -20.96
N GLY A 33 19.28 21.79 -20.60
CA GLY A 33 19.44 20.66 -21.53
C GLY A 33 20.79 20.59 -22.26
N THR A 34 21.88 21.08 -21.67
CA THR A 34 23.24 20.95 -22.24
C THR A 34 24.12 19.92 -21.54
N GLN A 35 23.68 19.38 -20.40
CA GLN A 35 24.46 18.41 -19.65
C GLN A 35 24.50 17.04 -20.36
N SER A 36 25.70 16.44 -20.38
CA SER A 36 25.88 15.03 -20.76
C SER A 36 25.77 14.15 -19.52
N TYR A 37 25.18 12.96 -19.66
CA TYR A 37 25.18 11.95 -18.62
C TYR A 37 26.45 11.09 -18.75
N ILE A 38 27.16 10.89 -17.63
CA ILE A 38 28.38 10.08 -17.57
C ILE A 38 28.04 8.85 -16.74
N PRO A 39 27.80 7.68 -17.36
CA PRO A 39 27.53 6.45 -16.63
C PRO A 39 28.76 6.05 -15.82
N ARG A 40 28.56 5.63 -14.58
CA ARG A 40 29.63 5.05 -13.75
C ARG A 40 29.51 3.54 -13.72
N SER A 41 30.66 2.87 -13.63
CA SER A 41 30.69 1.42 -13.43
C SER A 41 30.34 1.08 -11.98
N LEU A 42 29.68 -0.06 -11.80
CA LEU A 42 29.46 -0.70 -10.50
C LEU A 42 30.71 -1.41 -9.97
N ASP A 43 31.72 -1.62 -10.82
CA ASP A 43 32.94 -2.33 -10.46
C ASP A 43 33.64 -1.64 -9.28
N ASN A 44 33.76 -2.35 -8.16
CA ASN A 44 34.37 -1.88 -6.91
C ASN A 44 33.55 -0.83 -6.14
N ALA A 45 32.23 -0.76 -6.30
CA ALA A 45 31.41 0.11 -5.46
C ALA A 45 31.47 -0.32 -3.99
N ASP A 46 31.89 0.59 -3.10
CA ASP A 46 32.17 0.30 -1.69
C ASP A 46 30.95 -0.25 -0.93
N PHE A 47 29.73 0.17 -1.32
CA PHE A 47 28.50 -0.31 -0.69
C PHE A 47 28.29 -1.82 -0.85
N LEU A 48 28.84 -2.44 -1.90
CA LEU A 48 28.74 -3.89 -2.11
C LEU A 48 29.50 -4.69 -1.04
N GLN A 49 30.55 -4.11 -0.45
CA GLN A 49 31.30 -4.73 0.65
C GLN A 49 30.47 -4.84 1.93
N ARG A 50 29.42 -4.02 2.06
CA ARG A 50 28.47 -4.03 3.19
C ARG A 50 27.24 -4.90 2.91
N GLY A 51 27.23 -5.62 1.78
CA GLY A 51 26.12 -6.48 1.41
C GLY A 51 25.95 -7.66 2.38
N LEU A 52 24.70 -8.06 2.59
CA LEU A 52 24.34 -9.27 3.32
C LEU A 52 23.99 -10.37 2.34
N SER A 53 24.25 -11.61 2.70
CA SER A 53 23.80 -12.77 1.93
C SER A 53 22.98 -13.73 2.80
N GLN A 54 21.91 -14.25 2.22
CA GLN A 54 21.04 -15.26 2.81
C GLN A 54 20.81 -16.39 1.79
N ASN A 55 20.47 -17.58 2.29
CA ASN A 55 20.20 -18.75 1.47
C ASN A 55 19.00 -19.51 2.01
N ASP A 56 18.14 -19.98 1.10
CA ASP A 56 17.03 -20.87 1.39
C ASP A 56 16.90 -21.89 0.25
N GLY A 57 17.03 -23.17 0.59
CA GLY A 57 17.08 -24.27 -0.38
C GLY A 57 18.05 -24.00 -1.55
N PRO A 58 17.58 -24.04 -2.82
CA PRO A 58 18.40 -23.79 -4.00
C PRO A 58 18.65 -22.31 -4.30
N VAL A 59 18.13 -21.38 -3.49
CA VAL A 59 18.18 -19.94 -3.75
C VAL A 59 19.18 -19.26 -2.83
N ARG A 60 20.12 -18.52 -3.42
CA ARG A 60 21.02 -17.64 -2.68
C ARG A 60 20.76 -16.19 -3.09
N VAL A 61 20.62 -15.31 -2.11
CA VAL A 61 20.39 -13.89 -2.31
C VAL A 61 21.51 -13.10 -1.64
N GLY A 62 22.10 -12.17 -2.38
CA GLY A 62 22.91 -11.07 -1.86
C GLY A 62 22.14 -9.76 -1.99
N ALA A 63 22.25 -8.88 -0.99
CA ALA A 63 21.60 -7.57 -0.99
C ALA A 63 22.53 -6.50 -0.43
N ALA A 64 22.55 -5.33 -1.05
CA ALA A 64 23.32 -4.16 -0.59
C ALA A 64 22.56 -2.86 -0.90
N VAL A 65 22.81 -1.80 -0.13
CA VAL A 65 22.13 -0.50 -0.30
C VAL A 65 23.19 0.60 -0.29
N PRO A 66 23.33 1.36 -1.39
CA PRO A 66 24.16 2.57 -1.40
C PRO A 66 23.50 3.66 -0.55
N ASP A 67 24.29 4.40 0.22
CA ASP A 67 23.82 5.60 0.91
C ASP A 67 23.59 6.77 -0.08
N ALA A 68 23.23 7.94 0.43
CA ALA A 68 22.93 9.10 -0.40
C ALA A 68 24.16 9.59 -1.21
N GLU A 69 25.34 9.58 -0.60
CA GLU A 69 26.57 10.03 -1.26
C GLU A 69 27.00 9.01 -2.32
N GLU A 70 27.00 7.73 -1.97
CA GLU A 70 27.31 6.63 -2.90
C GLU A 70 26.31 6.58 -4.06
N THR A 71 25.03 6.84 -3.81
CA THR A 71 24.00 6.91 -4.85
C THR A 71 24.25 8.07 -5.80
N LEU A 72 24.58 9.25 -5.28
CA LEU A 72 24.94 10.41 -6.08
C LEU A 72 26.22 10.15 -6.88
N GLN A 73 27.21 9.48 -6.29
CA GLN A 73 28.43 9.09 -7.00
C GLN A 73 28.12 8.08 -8.11
N LEU A 74 27.29 7.07 -7.85
CA LEU A 74 26.98 6.02 -8.81
C LEU A 74 26.15 6.53 -9.99
N THR A 75 25.07 7.26 -9.69
CA THR A 75 24.06 7.66 -10.69
C THR A 75 24.28 9.08 -11.21
N GLY A 76 25.02 9.92 -10.50
CA GLY A 76 25.07 11.36 -10.75
C GLY A 76 23.80 12.11 -10.36
N LEU A 77 22.86 11.45 -9.66
CA LEU A 77 21.55 11.98 -9.29
C LEU A 77 21.34 11.90 -7.78
N ASP A 78 20.76 12.96 -7.19
CA ASP A 78 20.36 12.96 -5.79
C ASP A 78 18.99 12.29 -5.62
N LEU A 79 18.97 10.96 -5.74
CA LEU A 79 17.75 10.17 -5.63
C LEU A 79 17.16 10.21 -4.21
N TYR A 80 18.01 10.34 -3.18
CA TYR A 80 17.57 10.36 -1.78
C TYR A 80 16.76 11.63 -1.44
N ASP A 81 17.11 12.79 -2.03
CA ASP A 81 16.31 14.02 -1.92
C ASP A 81 14.96 13.88 -2.62
N GLN A 82 14.89 13.07 -3.68
CA GLN A 82 13.66 12.73 -4.40
C GLN A 82 12.80 11.67 -3.68
N GLY A 83 13.26 11.16 -2.54
CA GLY A 83 12.56 10.10 -1.80
C GLY A 83 12.75 8.71 -2.41
N ILE A 84 13.76 8.51 -3.27
CA ILE A 84 14.11 7.24 -3.91
C ILE A 84 15.37 6.66 -3.27
N GLN A 85 15.35 5.38 -2.96
CA GLN A 85 16.45 4.64 -2.38
C GLN A 85 16.67 3.35 -3.17
N PRO A 86 17.81 3.23 -3.90
CA PRO A 86 18.14 2.01 -4.63
C PRO A 86 18.45 0.85 -3.68
N VAL A 87 18.00 -0.35 -4.04
CA VAL A 87 18.40 -1.62 -3.41
C VAL A 87 19.07 -2.45 -4.49
N TRP A 88 20.34 -2.81 -4.29
CA TRP A 88 21.03 -3.75 -5.16
C TRP A 88 20.79 -5.18 -4.69
N LEU A 89 20.46 -6.06 -5.62
CA LEU A 89 20.24 -7.48 -5.36
C LEU A 89 21.08 -8.33 -6.32
N ARG A 90 21.49 -9.49 -5.83
CA ARG A 90 22.00 -10.61 -6.63
C ARG A 90 21.30 -11.88 -6.20
N VAL A 91 20.59 -12.51 -7.13
CA VAL A 91 19.85 -13.76 -6.90
C VAL A 91 20.48 -14.86 -7.74
N GLU A 92 20.87 -15.95 -7.10
CA GLU A 92 21.45 -17.14 -7.71
C GLU A 92 20.45 -18.30 -7.55
N ASN A 93 20.08 -18.92 -8.67
CA ASN A 93 19.23 -20.11 -8.71
C ASN A 93 20.09 -21.33 -8.99
N THR A 94 20.34 -22.14 -7.96
CA THR A 94 21.08 -23.41 -8.07
C THR A 94 20.16 -24.61 -8.32
N GLY A 95 18.85 -24.37 -8.43
CA GLY A 95 17.83 -25.38 -8.69
C GLY A 95 17.69 -25.75 -10.16
N THR A 96 16.69 -26.59 -10.46
CA THR A 96 16.42 -27.12 -11.81
C THR A 96 15.30 -26.40 -12.55
N GLU A 97 14.48 -25.63 -11.84
CA GLU A 97 13.33 -24.90 -12.38
C GLU A 97 13.59 -23.39 -12.40
N PRO A 98 13.07 -22.66 -13.40
CA PRO A 98 13.19 -21.21 -13.44
C PRO A 98 12.46 -20.58 -12.24
N LEU A 99 13.06 -19.51 -11.71
CA LEU A 99 12.50 -18.73 -10.61
C LEU A 99 12.18 -17.32 -11.07
N ARG A 100 11.25 -16.68 -10.36
CA ARG A 100 10.81 -15.31 -10.58
C ARG A 100 10.96 -14.51 -9.30
N ILE A 101 11.55 -13.33 -9.40
CA ILE A 101 11.69 -12.37 -8.31
C ILE A 101 10.46 -11.46 -8.33
N ALA A 102 9.76 -11.33 -7.20
CA ALA A 102 8.64 -10.41 -7.05
C ALA A 102 9.13 -9.04 -6.56
N LEU A 103 9.29 -8.05 -7.43
CA LEU A 103 9.79 -6.73 -7.02
C LEU A 103 8.83 -6.02 -6.05
N SER A 104 7.51 -6.25 -6.23
CA SER A 104 6.46 -5.72 -5.35
C SER A 104 6.50 -6.26 -3.91
N SER A 105 7.27 -7.33 -3.65
CA SER A 105 7.55 -7.80 -2.27
C SER A 105 8.53 -6.89 -1.51
N ILE A 106 9.41 -6.21 -2.25
CA ILE A 106 10.41 -5.28 -1.72
C ILE A 106 9.75 -3.93 -1.43
N ASP A 107 8.99 -3.43 -2.41
CA ASP A 107 8.20 -2.20 -2.32
C ASP A 107 7.03 -2.30 -3.31
N ARG A 108 5.79 -2.23 -2.83
CA ARG A 108 4.58 -2.37 -3.68
C ARG A 108 4.40 -1.24 -4.70
N GLU A 109 5.07 -0.12 -4.47
CA GLU A 109 4.98 1.10 -5.27
C GLU A 109 6.36 1.48 -5.86
N TYR A 110 7.30 0.54 -5.96
CA TYR A 110 8.64 0.75 -6.50
C TYR A 110 8.64 1.53 -7.83
N PHE A 111 9.70 2.29 -8.07
CA PHE A 111 9.90 3.07 -9.29
C PHE A 111 10.51 2.20 -10.38
N SER A 112 9.97 2.27 -11.61
CA SER A 112 10.63 1.59 -12.73
C SER A 112 11.98 2.27 -13.04
N PRO A 113 12.95 1.56 -13.62
CA PRO A 113 14.22 2.20 -13.99
C PRO A 113 14.03 3.40 -14.94
N ILE A 114 13.12 3.30 -15.91
CA ILE A 114 12.85 4.40 -16.84
C ILE A 114 12.10 5.55 -16.17
N GLU A 115 11.21 5.27 -15.22
CA GLU A 115 10.57 6.30 -14.41
C GLU A 115 11.61 7.16 -13.67
N VAL A 116 12.61 6.54 -13.03
CA VAL A 116 13.71 7.26 -12.36
C VAL A 116 14.49 8.14 -13.34
N ALA A 117 14.81 7.63 -14.53
CA ALA A 117 15.45 8.42 -15.57
C ALA A 117 14.58 9.60 -16.03
N TYR A 118 13.28 9.36 -16.25
CA TYR A 118 12.33 10.36 -16.71
C TYR A 118 12.14 11.51 -15.71
N MET A 119 12.12 11.20 -14.40
CA MET A 119 12.08 12.20 -13.33
C MET A 119 13.27 13.16 -13.38
N ASN A 120 14.41 12.72 -13.91
CA ASN A 120 15.68 13.45 -13.94
C ASN A 120 16.02 14.06 -15.32
N ARG A 121 15.13 13.98 -16.31
CA ARG A 121 15.39 14.39 -17.69
C ARG A 121 15.73 15.88 -17.88
N GLY A 122 15.19 16.77 -17.04
CA GLY A 122 15.13 18.21 -17.32
C GLY A 122 16.49 18.93 -17.43
N ALA A 123 17.52 18.43 -16.76
CA ALA A 123 18.86 19.02 -16.78
C ALA A 123 19.71 18.58 -17.99
N TYR A 124 19.32 17.50 -18.67
CA TYR A 124 20.18 16.79 -19.62
C TYR A 124 19.80 17.06 -21.08
N SER A 125 20.81 17.06 -21.95
CA SER A 125 20.59 17.04 -23.40
C SER A 125 19.85 15.78 -23.83
N SER A 126 19.20 15.78 -24.99
CA SER A 126 18.52 14.58 -25.52
C SER A 126 19.45 13.35 -25.53
N LYS A 127 20.71 13.52 -25.98
CA LYS A 127 21.72 12.45 -25.94
C LYS A 127 22.09 12.03 -24.51
N GLY A 128 22.21 12.99 -23.60
CA GLY A 128 22.46 12.73 -22.18
C GLY A 128 21.32 11.95 -21.52
N TYR A 129 20.07 12.33 -21.79
CA TYR A 129 18.89 11.64 -21.31
C TYR A 129 18.82 10.20 -21.86
N THR A 130 19.03 9.98 -23.15
CA THR A 130 19.07 8.62 -23.73
C THR A 130 20.17 7.75 -23.11
N ALA A 131 21.34 8.34 -22.78
CA ALA A 131 22.39 7.60 -22.08
C ALA A 131 22.01 7.27 -20.63
N MET A 132 21.30 8.17 -19.94
CA MET A 132 20.79 7.94 -18.59
C MET A 132 19.72 6.85 -18.57
N GLU A 133 18.70 6.97 -19.43
CA GLU A 133 17.61 6.00 -19.54
C GLU A 133 18.13 4.59 -19.82
N ARG A 134 19.09 4.47 -20.75
CA ARG A 134 19.77 3.20 -21.04
C ARG A 134 20.50 2.65 -19.81
N TRP A 135 21.24 3.48 -19.08
CA TRP A 135 21.95 3.05 -17.88
C TRP A 135 20.98 2.49 -16.84
N PHE A 136 19.86 3.19 -16.59
CA PHE A 136 18.86 2.69 -15.65
C PHE A 136 18.23 1.37 -16.13
N HIS A 137 17.85 1.27 -17.41
CA HIS A 137 17.32 0.04 -17.99
C HIS A 137 18.29 -1.14 -17.85
N GLU A 138 19.56 -0.96 -18.20
CA GLU A 138 20.59 -2.02 -18.15
C GLU A 138 20.99 -2.43 -16.73
N HIS A 139 20.77 -1.56 -15.74
CA HIS A 139 21.10 -1.83 -14.34
C HIS A 139 19.87 -2.15 -13.47
N GLY A 140 18.67 -2.23 -14.07
CA GLY A 140 17.47 -2.75 -13.42
C GLY A 140 17.57 -4.26 -13.18
N LEU A 141 16.96 -4.75 -12.10
CA LEU A 141 16.97 -6.18 -11.79
C LEU A 141 16.03 -6.97 -12.73
N GLU A 142 16.58 -7.89 -13.51
CA GLU A 142 15.78 -8.86 -14.26
C GLU A 142 15.04 -9.84 -13.31
N ARG A 143 13.73 -10.01 -13.51
CA ARG A 143 12.89 -10.84 -12.64
C ARG A 143 13.08 -12.34 -12.81
N THR A 144 13.41 -12.80 -14.02
CA THR A 144 13.50 -14.25 -14.29
C THR A 144 14.92 -14.73 -14.05
N VAL A 145 15.09 -15.72 -13.18
CA VAL A 145 16.37 -16.36 -12.88
C VAL A 145 16.33 -17.80 -13.39
N PRO A 146 16.92 -18.08 -14.56
CA PRO A 146 16.96 -19.42 -15.11
C PRO A 146 17.70 -20.41 -14.18
N PRO A 147 17.46 -21.73 -14.32
CA PRO A 147 18.20 -22.75 -13.61
C PRO A 147 19.72 -22.62 -13.81
N GLY A 148 20.49 -22.69 -12.72
CA GLY A 148 21.95 -22.59 -12.74
C GLY A 148 22.50 -21.20 -13.08
N GLN A 149 21.67 -20.15 -13.11
CA GLN A 149 22.10 -18.78 -13.42
C GLN A 149 21.93 -17.85 -12.23
N SER A 150 22.57 -16.68 -12.32
CA SER A 150 22.33 -15.55 -11.44
C SER A 150 21.80 -14.33 -12.20
N ARG A 151 21.05 -13.49 -11.50
CA ARG A 151 20.67 -12.14 -11.92
C ARG A 151 21.06 -11.13 -10.86
N GLU A 152 21.47 -9.95 -11.29
CA GLU A 152 21.80 -8.85 -10.40
C GLU A 152 21.37 -7.52 -11.00
N GLY A 153 21.09 -6.55 -10.14
CA GLY A 153 20.60 -5.23 -10.55
C GLY A 153 19.95 -4.48 -9.41
N PHE A 154 19.44 -3.29 -9.73
CA PHE A 154 18.76 -2.41 -8.79
C PHE A 154 17.24 -2.56 -8.85
N VAL A 155 16.65 -2.41 -7.67
CA VAL A 155 15.25 -2.09 -7.47
C VAL A 155 15.18 -0.70 -6.85
N PHE A 156 14.46 0.22 -7.49
CA PHE A 156 14.34 1.60 -7.01
C PHE A 156 13.12 1.71 -6.11
N THR A 157 13.37 1.83 -4.81
CA THR A 157 12.31 1.78 -3.79
C THR A 157 12.10 3.15 -3.17
N HIS A 158 11.01 3.34 -2.44
CA HIS A 158 10.83 4.50 -1.58
C HIS A 158 11.91 4.53 -0.50
N ARG A 159 12.40 5.74 -0.24
CA ARG A 159 13.36 6.01 0.83
C ARG A 159 12.73 5.72 2.18
N MET A 160 13.42 4.91 2.97
CA MET A 160 13.09 4.70 4.37
C MET A 160 14.17 5.33 5.24
N PRO A 161 13.80 6.13 6.26
CA PRO A 161 14.73 6.56 7.28
C PRO A 161 15.28 5.34 8.05
N GLY A 162 16.59 5.33 8.32
CA GLY A 162 17.23 4.31 9.15
C GLY A 162 17.72 3.07 8.41
N THR A 163 17.73 1.92 9.08
CA THR A 163 18.09 0.64 8.43
C THR A 163 17.14 0.39 7.27
N LYS A 164 17.69 0.09 6.08
CA LYS A 164 16.86 -0.39 4.97
C LYS A 164 16.41 -1.81 5.29
N ALA A 165 15.13 -1.98 5.58
CA ALA A 165 14.49 -3.27 5.74
C ALA A 165 13.54 -3.59 4.58
N PHE A 166 13.58 -4.80 4.04
CA PHE A 166 12.61 -5.22 3.02
C PHE A 166 12.48 -6.73 2.97
N ASN A 167 11.34 -7.19 2.42
CA ASN A 167 11.13 -8.58 2.07
C ASN A 167 11.50 -8.82 0.61
N LEU A 168 11.86 -10.06 0.31
CA LEU A 168 12.08 -10.52 -1.05
C LEU A 168 11.45 -11.90 -1.19
N ASP A 169 10.40 -11.95 -2.01
CA ASP A 169 9.75 -13.19 -2.42
C ASP A 169 10.27 -13.62 -3.79
N ILE A 170 10.67 -14.89 -3.87
CA ILE A 170 11.10 -15.55 -5.09
C ILE A 170 10.22 -16.79 -5.27
N TYR A 171 9.55 -16.92 -6.40
CA TYR A 171 8.59 -18.00 -6.63
C TYR A 171 8.83 -18.70 -7.96
N GLY A 172 8.38 -19.95 -8.05
CA GLY A 172 8.42 -20.78 -9.25
C GLY A 172 7.10 -21.52 -9.42
N ASN A 173 7.12 -22.63 -10.15
CA ASN A 173 5.94 -23.47 -10.27
C ASN A 173 5.64 -24.16 -8.92
N GLN A 174 4.53 -23.79 -8.28
CA GLN A 174 4.07 -24.35 -7.00
C GLN A 174 5.15 -24.38 -5.91
N GLN A 175 5.97 -23.33 -5.83
CA GLN A 175 6.99 -23.15 -4.81
C GLN A 175 7.30 -21.67 -4.59
N ALA A 176 7.65 -21.28 -3.37
CA ALA A 176 8.09 -19.93 -3.02
C ALA A 176 9.18 -19.94 -1.93
N TYR A 177 10.02 -18.91 -1.94
CA TYR A 177 11.10 -18.66 -1.00
C TYR A 177 10.99 -17.21 -0.52
N ASN A 178 11.09 -16.99 0.79
CA ASN A 178 10.96 -15.66 1.41
C ASN A 178 12.25 -15.29 2.13
N PHE A 179 12.72 -14.06 1.89
CA PHE A 179 13.88 -13.49 2.57
C PHE A 179 13.51 -12.15 3.20
N THR A 180 14.13 -11.82 4.33
CA THR A 180 14.02 -10.49 4.95
C THR A 180 15.40 -9.93 5.25
N PHE A 181 15.73 -8.77 4.68
CA PHE A 181 17.02 -8.10 4.86
C PHE A 181 16.91 -6.90 5.81
N PHE A 182 17.97 -6.68 6.59
CA PHE A 182 18.18 -5.49 7.43
C PHE A 182 19.55 -4.91 7.13
N LEU A 183 19.60 -3.94 6.22
CA LEU A 183 20.86 -3.37 5.73
C LEU A 183 21.14 -2.06 6.48
N PRO A 184 22.15 -2.03 7.35
CA PRO A 184 22.52 -0.80 8.05
C PRO A 184 23.08 0.22 7.05
N LEU A 185 22.69 1.48 7.21
CA LEU A 185 23.24 2.58 6.42
C LEU A 185 24.34 3.30 7.21
N PRO A 186 25.44 3.72 6.56
CA PRO A 186 26.45 4.59 7.16
C PRO A 186 25.83 5.81 7.83
N GLY A 187 26.33 6.17 9.02
CA GLY A 187 25.89 7.36 9.75
C GLY A 187 24.52 7.25 10.42
N PHE A 188 23.93 6.05 10.51
CA PHE A 188 22.71 5.80 11.27
C PHE A 188 22.95 4.75 12.37
N ALA A 189 22.52 5.08 13.59
CA ALA A 189 22.48 4.17 14.74
C ALA A 189 21.05 4.16 15.30
N ALA A 190 20.43 2.99 15.32
CA ALA A 190 19.09 2.82 15.88
C ALA A 190 19.14 2.75 17.40
N ASP A 191 18.08 3.21 18.06
CA ASP A 191 17.92 3.19 19.53
C ASP A 191 18.36 1.88 20.18
N TYR A 192 17.84 0.76 19.66
CA TYR A 192 18.03 -0.55 20.24
C TYR A 192 19.48 -1.05 20.11
N THR A 193 20.28 -0.46 19.22
CA THR A 193 21.70 -0.82 19.06
C THR A 193 22.58 -0.26 20.17
N GLU A 194 22.09 0.72 20.93
CA GLU A 194 22.79 1.26 22.10
C GLU A 194 22.54 0.45 23.38
N VAL A 195 21.58 -0.48 23.35
CA VAL A 195 21.22 -1.31 24.51
C VAL A 195 21.94 -2.65 24.44
N ASP A 196 22.78 -2.94 25.43
CA ASP A 196 23.33 -4.28 25.62
C ASP A 196 22.31 -5.18 26.33
N PHE A 197 21.45 -5.82 25.52
CA PHE A 197 20.43 -6.75 26.03
C PHE A 197 21.02 -7.96 26.77
N THR A 198 22.29 -8.30 26.56
CA THR A 198 22.91 -9.47 27.22
C THR A 198 23.27 -9.19 28.68
N THR A 199 23.53 -7.93 29.01
CA THR A 199 23.91 -7.48 30.36
C THR A 199 22.85 -6.63 31.05
N LEU A 200 21.74 -6.31 30.35
CA LEU A 200 20.64 -5.48 30.88
C LEU A 200 20.05 -6.01 32.19
N TYR A 201 20.00 -7.34 32.35
CA TYR A 201 19.54 -7.99 33.58
C TYR A 201 20.51 -9.10 34.01
N ALA A 202 20.68 -9.25 35.32
CA ALA A 202 21.36 -10.41 35.87
C ALA A 202 20.58 -11.69 35.53
N PRO A 203 21.23 -12.80 35.10
CA PRO A 203 20.54 -14.02 34.71
C PRO A 203 19.52 -14.53 35.74
N ASP A 204 19.87 -14.48 37.04
CA ASP A 204 19.03 -14.94 38.15
C ASP A 204 17.78 -14.05 38.38
N SER A 205 17.74 -12.86 37.79
CA SER A 205 16.59 -11.96 37.86
C SER A 205 15.57 -12.17 36.74
N ILE A 206 15.91 -12.99 35.74
CA ILE A 206 15.04 -13.28 34.59
C ILE A 206 14.08 -14.41 34.95
N ARG A 207 12.78 -14.11 35.00
CA ARG A 207 11.74 -15.09 35.32
C ARG A 207 11.39 -15.94 34.10
N GLN A 208 11.30 -17.25 34.28
CA GLN A 208 10.77 -18.18 33.29
C GLN A 208 9.27 -18.35 33.52
N LEU A 209 8.44 -17.99 32.55
CA LEU A 209 6.98 -18.05 32.63
C LEU A 209 6.41 -18.98 31.56
N ASP A 210 5.30 -19.64 31.88
CA ASP A 210 4.39 -20.22 30.90
C ASP A 210 3.24 -19.24 30.61
N ARG A 211 2.27 -19.62 29.77
CA ARG A 211 1.11 -18.78 29.45
C ARG A 211 0.26 -18.42 30.67
N SER A 212 0.09 -19.37 31.59
CA SER A 212 -0.72 -19.16 32.79
C SER A 212 -0.08 -18.14 33.74
N SER A 213 1.23 -18.24 33.91
CA SER A 213 2.04 -17.36 34.75
C SER A 213 2.25 -15.99 34.08
N LEU A 214 2.37 -15.94 32.76
CA LEU A 214 2.38 -14.67 32.01
C LEU A 214 1.07 -13.91 32.22
N ARG A 215 -0.07 -14.59 32.14
CA ARG A 215 -1.38 -13.99 32.43
C ARG A 215 -1.41 -13.37 33.82
N HIS A 216 -1.03 -14.15 34.84
CA HIS A 216 -0.99 -13.67 36.21
C HIS A 216 -0.11 -12.44 36.37
N TRP A 217 1.09 -12.47 35.78
CA TRP A 217 2.04 -11.36 35.82
C TRP A 217 1.48 -10.09 35.16
N LEU A 218 0.90 -10.20 33.97
CA LEU A 218 0.35 -9.05 33.23
C LEU A 218 -0.85 -8.40 33.92
N GLU A 219 -1.72 -9.20 34.56
CA GLU A 219 -2.95 -8.73 35.21
C GLU A 219 -2.70 -8.20 36.63
N ASN A 220 -1.74 -8.77 37.36
CA ASN A 220 -1.62 -8.56 38.81
C ASN A 220 -0.27 -7.98 39.28
N GLU A 221 0.81 -8.18 38.52
CA GLU A 221 2.16 -7.77 38.94
C GLU A 221 2.70 -6.58 38.12
N LEU A 222 2.40 -6.53 36.82
CA LEU A 222 2.80 -5.43 35.96
C LEU A 222 1.92 -4.20 36.25
N SER A 223 2.55 -3.10 36.67
CA SER A 223 1.90 -1.79 36.80
C SER A 223 1.13 -1.43 35.53
N CYS A 224 0.01 -0.71 35.66
CA CYS A 224 -0.77 -0.26 34.50
C CYS A 224 0.09 0.46 33.48
N CYS A 225 1.04 1.25 33.99
CA CYS A 225 1.55 2.41 33.29
C CYS A 225 3.07 2.48 33.45
N ALA A 226 3.73 3.11 32.47
CA ALA A 226 5.10 3.57 32.65
C ALA A 226 5.15 4.65 33.75
N THR A 227 6.34 5.10 34.13
CA THR A 227 6.54 6.21 35.08
C THR A 227 7.27 7.37 34.42
N GLY A 228 7.35 8.53 35.09
CA GLY A 228 8.31 9.56 34.71
C GLY A 228 9.77 9.19 35.02
N PRO A 229 10.75 10.05 34.65
CA PRO A 229 12.17 9.78 34.84
C PRO A 229 12.59 9.60 36.30
N GLU A 230 11.91 10.28 37.23
CA GLU A 230 12.14 10.18 38.67
C GLU A 230 11.43 8.96 39.31
N GLY A 231 10.72 8.15 38.52
CA GLY A 231 9.91 7.04 39.01
C GLY A 231 8.60 7.47 39.69
N VAL A 232 8.22 8.75 39.54
CA VAL A 232 7.00 9.34 40.12
C VAL A 232 6.03 9.73 38.98
N GLY A 233 4.73 9.58 39.24
CA GLY A 233 3.66 9.90 38.29
C GLY A 233 3.44 8.80 37.25
N ASP A 234 2.19 8.59 36.87
CA ASP A 234 1.83 7.63 35.84
C ASP A 234 2.18 8.20 34.46
N GLY A 235 2.92 7.44 33.65
CA GLY A 235 3.07 7.66 32.22
C GLY A 235 1.91 7.06 31.43
N GLY A 236 2.11 6.82 30.13
CA GLY A 236 1.13 6.11 29.31
C GLY A 236 0.86 4.68 29.80
N PRO A 237 -0.28 4.08 29.43
CA PRO A 237 -0.58 2.69 29.76
C PRO A 237 0.34 1.75 28.98
N LEU A 238 0.90 0.72 29.64
CA LEU A 238 1.66 -0.36 29.01
C LEU A 238 0.69 -1.30 28.24
N ASN A 239 0.03 -0.79 27.21
CA ASN A 239 -1.11 -1.41 26.53
C ASN A 239 -0.73 -2.54 25.55
N VAL A 240 0.55 -2.92 25.48
CA VAL A 240 1.02 -4.07 24.69
C VAL A 240 2.06 -4.92 25.46
N ALA A 241 2.02 -6.23 25.21
CA ALA A 241 3.04 -7.19 25.63
C ALA A 241 3.40 -8.10 24.46
N LEU A 242 4.70 -8.21 24.15
CA LEU A 242 5.20 -9.01 23.03
C LEU A 242 6.07 -10.14 23.55
N VAL A 243 5.94 -11.34 23.01
CA VAL A 243 6.86 -12.47 23.26
C VAL A 243 7.56 -12.77 21.95
N ALA A 244 8.86 -12.49 21.90
CA ALA A 244 9.66 -12.58 20.68
C ALA A 244 11.16 -12.46 20.98
N SER A 245 11.99 -13.15 20.18
CA SER A 245 13.42 -12.80 20.09
C SER A 245 13.59 -11.37 19.53
N PRO A 246 14.70 -10.66 19.82
CA PRO A 246 14.96 -9.35 19.23
C PRO A 246 14.89 -9.36 17.70
N LEU A 247 15.33 -10.45 17.06
CA LEU A 247 15.27 -10.63 15.61
C LEU A 247 13.82 -10.79 15.11
N ALA A 248 13.02 -11.65 15.76
CA ALA A 248 11.63 -11.86 15.40
C ALA A 248 10.79 -10.59 15.57
N LEU A 249 11.02 -9.84 16.65
CA LEU A 249 10.38 -8.55 16.90
C LEU A 249 10.67 -7.54 15.78
N ARG A 250 11.94 -7.37 15.41
CA ARG A 250 12.34 -6.45 14.34
C ARG A 250 11.76 -6.89 12.99
N ARG A 251 11.86 -8.17 12.65
CA ARG A 251 11.25 -8.73 11.43
C ARG A 251 9.76 -8.44 11.37
N ALA A 252 9.03 -8.71 12.45
CA ALA A 252 7.61 -8.48 12.52
C ALA A 252 7.24 -6.99 12.28
N LEU A 253 7.94 -6.08 12.94
CA LEU A 253 7.69 -4.64 12.83
C LEU A 253 8.04 -4.10 11.44
N PHE A 254 9.19 -4.48 10.89
CA PHE A 254 9.59 -4.03 9.56
C PHE A 254 8.71 -4.60 8.44
N ARG A 255 8.28 -5.87 8.54
CA ARG A 255 7.25 -6.41 7.64
C ARG A 255 5.95 -5.60 7.72
N GLY A 256 5.61 -5.12 8.91
CA GLY A 256 4.50 -4.21 9.17
C GLY A 256 4.65 -2.77 8.64
N GLY A 257 5.81 -2.40 8.08
CA GLY A 257 6.12 -1.04 7.64
C GLY A 257 6.52 -0.08 8.77
N TRP A 258 6.77 -0.60 9.97
CA TRP A 258 7.31 0.21 11.08
C TRP A 258 8.79 0.44 10.86
N TRP A 259 9.26 1.67 11.05
CA TRP A 259 10.68 1.99 11.04
C TRP A 259 11.15 2.42 12.43
N GLU A 260 12.44 2.21 12.66
CA GLU A 260 13.13 2.53 13.90
C GLU A 260 13.54 4.00 13.98
N SER A 261 13.55 4.53 15.20
CA SER A 261 14.06 5.86 15.50
C SER A 261 15.58 5.85 15.73
N ARG A 262 16.21 7.03 15.54
CA ARG A 262 17.62 7.27 15.93
C ARG A 262 17.70 7.55 17.42
N ALA A 263 18.79 7.12 18.04
CA ALA A 263 19.03 7.32 19.47
C ALA A 263 18.94 8.80 19.87
N ASP A 264 19.38 9.69 18.99
CA ASP A 264 19.41 11.13 19.16
C ASP A 264 18.23 11.88 18.49
N ASP A 265 17.21 11.17 18.00
CA ASP A 265 16.08 11.78 17.29
C ASP A 265 15.30 12.75 18.20
N PRO A 266 15.32 14.07 17.94
CA PRO A 266 14.65 15.06 18.78
C PRO A 266 13.13 14.86 18.82
N THR A 267 12.53 14.20 17.80
CA THR A 267 11.10 13.91 17.75
C THR A 267 10.66 12.81 18.72
N THR A 268 11.62 12.09 19.31
CA THR A 268 11.38 11.04 20.31
C THR A 268 11.57 11.49 21.75
N ARG A 269 11.93 12.76 22.01
CA ARG A 269 12.28 13.24 23.36
C ARG A 269 11.22 12.91 24.42
N ARG A 270 9.94 13.23 24.15
CA ARG A 270 8.84 12.91 25.09
C ARG A 270 8.65 11.41 25.28
N ALA A 271 8.82 10.61 24.23
CA ALA A 271 8.74 9.16 24.34
C ALA A 271 9.80 8.61 25.31
N ARG A 272 11.00 9.20 25.32
CA ARG A 272 12.09 8.81 26.21
C ARG A 272 11.91 9.22 27.67
N GLU A 273 10.98 10.13 27.97
CA GLU A 273 10.65 10.49 29.35
C GLU A 273 9.75 9.45 30.03
N HIS A 274 9.08 8.58 29.26
CA HIS A 274 8.41 7.41 29.82
C HIS A 274 9.44 6.37 30.21
N HIS A 275 9.38 5.91 31.46
CA HIS A 275 10.32 4.95 32.02
C HIS A 275 9.61 3.67 32.46
N TYR A 276 10.27 2.54 32.29
CA TYR A 276 9.86 1.27 32.90
C TYR A 276 11.02 0.74 33.73
N ARG A 277 10.81 0.56 35.03
CA ARG A 277 11.89 0.22 36.00
C ARG A 277 13.07 1.22 35.95
N GLY A 278 12.75 2.51 35.82
CA GLY A 278 13.74 3.60 35.87
C GLY A 278 14.54 3.83 34.59
N ARG A 279 14.23 3.15 33.48
CA ARG A 279 14.92 3.30 32.19
C ARG A 279 14.00 3.75 31.06
N PRO A 280 14.51 4.55 30.09
CA PRO A 280 13.78 4.93 28.88
C PRO A 280 13.47 3.70 28.01
N PRO A 281 12.64 3.82 26.96
CA PRO A 281 12.39 2.73 26.01
C PRO A 281 13.69 2.22 25.41
N ASP A 282 13.83 0.89 25.30
CA ASP A 282 14.97 0.26 24.62
C ASP A 282 14.87 0.41 23.10
N ALA A 283 13.66 0.56 22.57
CA ALA A 283 13.41 0.78 21.16
C ALA A 283 12.14 1.62 20.95
N ILE A 284 12.20 2.54 19.99
CA ILE A 284 11.05 3.29 19.51
C ILE A 284 10.87 3.00 18.02
N PHE A 285 9.66 2.57 17.67
CA PHE A 285 9.25 2.34 16.28
C PHE A 285 8.12 3.30 15.92
N THR A 286 8.10 3.75 14.66
CA THR A 286 7.07 4.64 14.13
C THR A 286 6.44 4.03 12.88
N LEU A 287 5.13 4.25 12.70
CA LEU A 287 4.39 3.90 11.49
C LEU A 287 3.55 5.10 11.02
N ASN A 288 3.67 5.49 9.76
CA ASN A 288 2.92 6.61 9.17
C ASN A 288 1.63 6.04 8.60
N ARG A 289 0.51 6.72 8.84
CA ARG A 289 -0.74 6.37 8.18
C ARG A 289 -0.78 6.99 6.78
N MET A 290 -1.10 6.16 5.78
CA MET A 290 -1.07 6.51 4.34
C MET A 290 -1.97 7.70 3.95
N ASP A 291 -3.01 8.01 4.74
CA ASP A 291 -4.04 9.02 4.44
C ASP A 291 -4.35 9.95 5.63
N SER A 292 -3.49 9.94 6.65
CA SER A 292 -3.66 10.73 7.87
C SER A 292 -2.42 11.57 8.13
N ASN A 293 -2.62 12.69 8.80
CA ASN A 293 -1.51 13.42 9.43
C ASN A 293 -1.17 12.80 10.79
N GLU A 294 -1.35 11.49 10.94
CA GLU A 294 -1.15 10.73 12.16
C GLU A 294 -0.13 9.63 11.90
N ARG A 295 0.70 9.39 12.92
CA ARG A 295 1.64 8.29 13.01
C ARG A 295 1.35 7.50 14.28
N LEU A 296 1.61 6.20 14.27
CA LEU A 296 1.69 5.43 15.50
C LEU A 296 3.14 5.46 16.00
N GLN A 297 3.31 5.52 17.31
CA GLN A 297 4.58 5.26 17.96
C GLN A 297 4.43 4.05 18.89
N LEU A 298 5.39 3.15 18.82
CA LEU A 298 5.52 1.97 19.66
C LEU A 298 6.79 2.10 20.48
N HIS A 299 6.65 2.19 21.81
CA HIS A 299 7.76 2.25 22.77
C HIS A 299 7.90 0.88 23.41
N LEU A 300 9.10 0.29 23.39
CA LEU A 300 9.33 -1.07 23.87
C LEU A 300 10.41 -1.13 24.92
N TRP A 301 10.17 -1.98 25.91
CA TRP A 301 11.09 -2.33 26.98
C TRP A 301 11.18 -3.84 27.11
N LEU A 302 12.39 -4.40 27.11
CA LEU A 302 12.65 -5.79 27.42
C LEU A 302 12.34 -6.05 28.89
N ALA A 303 11.33 -6.84 29.21
CA ALA A 303 11.02 -7.21 30.58
C ALA A 303 12.02 -8.27 31.10
N PRO A 304 12.28 -8.35 32.41
CA PRO A 304 13.16 -9.36 33.02
C PRO A 304 12.45 -10.73 33.08
N LEU A 305 11.92 -11.19 31.95
CA LEU A 305 11.18 -12.43 31.85
C LEU A 305 11.34 -13.04 30.48
N THR A 306 11.12 -14.35 30.45
CA THR A 306 11.02 -15.16 29.25
C THR A 306 9.74 -15.96 29.34
N VAL A 307 9.12 -16.22 28.20
CA VAL A 307 7.88 -16.98 28.07
C VAL A 307 8.11 -18.04 27.03
N GLU A 308 7.98 -19.32 27.40
CA GLU A 308 8.23 -20.44 26.47
C GLU A 308 9.63 -20.38 25.84
N GLY A 309 10.63 -19.89 26.58
CA GLY A 309 12.01 -19.74 26.11
C GLY A 309 12.29 -18.49 25.27
N GLU A 310 11.28 -17.68 24.96
CA GLU A 310 11.44 -16.42 24.23
C GLU A 310 11.40 -15.20 25.15
N PRO A 311 12.16 -14.12 24.86
CA PRO A 311 12.11 -12.89 25.66
C PRO A 311 10.74 -12.22 25.66
N GLY A 312 10.33 -11.68 26.82
CA GLY A 312 9.12 -10.88 26.95
C GLY A 312 9.40 -9.38 26.92
N TRP A 313 8.56 -8.65 26.20
CA TRP A 313 8.61 -7.20 26.05
C TRP A 313 7.30 -6.59 26.55
N VAL A 314 7.39 -5.43 27.18
CA VAL A 314 6.24 -4.58 27.50
C VAL A 314 6.36 -3.28 26.74
N GLY A 315 5.24 -2.66 26.41
CA GLY A 315 5.28 -1.45 25.62
C GLY A 315 4.04 -0.61 25.66
N GLN A 316 4.16 0.54 25.01
CA GLN A 316 3.09 1.50 24.80
C GLN A 316 2.95 1.72 23.30
N VAL A 317 1.74 1.63 22.78
CA VAL A 317 1.41 2.03 21.41
C VAL A 317 0.32 3.08 21.43
N LEU A 318 0.55 4.17 20.71
CA LEU A 318 -0.33 5.34 20.71
C LEU A 318 -0.23 6.12 19.39
N TYR A 319 -1.28 6.87 19.07
CA TYR A 319 -1.27 7.82 17.96
C TYR A 319 -0.57 9.13 18.33
N ARG A 320 0.15 9.71 17.37
CA ARG A 320 0.75 11.05 17.41
C ARG A 320 0.45 11.78 16.10
N ARG A 321 0.27 13.09 16.12
CA ARG A 321 0.19 13.88 14.87
C ARG A 321 1.56 14.15 14.24
N VAL A 322 1.58 14.27 12.91
CA VAL A 322 2.75 14.50 12.03
C VAL A 322 2.97 16.00 11.74
N ARG A 323 1.91 16.81 11.83
CA ARG A 323 1.99 18.28 11.80
C ARG A 323 0.94 18.89 12.70
N SER A 324 1.39 19.67 13.68
CA SER A 324 0.58 20.78 14.15
C SER A 324 1.52 21.91 14.51
N GLY A 325 1.18 23.14 14.14
CA GLY A 325 1.76 24.33 14.77
C GLY A 325 1.53 24.38 16.30
N LEU A 326 0.82 23.39 16.86
CA LEU A 326 0.66 23.12 18.29
C LEU A 326 1.81 22.28 18.88
N GLU A 327 2.62 21.57 18.09
CA GLU A 327 3.92 21.06 18.58
C GLU A 327 4.85 22.24 18.96
N ALA A 328 4.59 23.44 18.41
CA ALA A 328 5.25 24.69 18.79
C ALA A 328 4.64 25.39 20.01
N LEU A 329 3.54 24.90 20.58
CA LEU A 329 2.99 25.45 21.83
C LEU A 329 3.59 24.69 23.02
N SER A 330 4.70 25.21 23.52
CA SER A 330 5.02 25.06 24.94
C SER A 330 3.76 25.41 25.77
N GLY A 331 3.34 24.52 26.66
CA GLY A 331 2.19 24.76 27.55
C GLY A 331 0.84 24.13 27.14
N LEU A 332 0.81 23.04 26.35
CA LEU A 332 -0.41 22.21 26.20
C LEU A 332 -0.91 21.71 27.58
N GLU A 333 0.01 21.36 28.49
CA GLU A 333 -0.26 21.04 29.89
C GLU A 333 -1.02 22.18 30.61
N ASN A 334 -0.60 23.43 30.35
CA ASN A 334 -1.27 24.63 30.90
C ASN A 334 -2.61 24.92 30.20
N TYR A 335 -2.80 24.47 28.95
CA TYR A 335 -4.04 24.66 28.19
C TYR A 335 -5.13 23.64 28.58
N LEU A 336 -4.71 22.43 28.92
CA LEU A 336 -5.55 21.33 29.41
C LEU A 336 -5.69 21.34 30.95
N ASP A 337 -5.63 22.52 31.56
CA ASP A 337 -5.86 22.68 33.00
C ASP A 337 -7.21 22.05 33.40
N SER A 338 -7.16 21.32 34.52
CA SER A 338 -8.14 20.32 34.95
C SER A 338 -9.60 20.79 34.80
N GLY A 339 -10.47 19.93 34.25
CA GLY A 339 -11.90 20.22 34.10
C GLY A 339 -12.52 19.77 32.78
N TRP A 340 -13.34 20.62 32.17
CA TRP A 340 -14.13 20.26 30.98
C TRP A 340 -13.28 20.16 29.69
N ARG A 341 -12.19 20.92 29.56
CA ARG A 341 -11.31 20.91 28.38
C ARG A 341 -10.54 19.60 28.25
N LEU A 342 -10.04 19.08 29.39
CA LEU A 342 -9.40 17.77 29.46
C LEU A 342 -10.35 16.65 28.99
N ARG A 343 -11.58 16.64 29.52
CA ARG A 343 -12.63 15.69 29.12
C ARG A 343 -13.01 15.84 27.65
N LEU A 344 -13.13 17.06 27.15
CA LEU A 344 -13.39 17.31 25.74
C LEU A 344 -12.26 16.77 24.87
N PHE A 345 -11.00 17.06 25.21
CA PHE A 345 -9.86 16.52 24.45
C PHE A 345 -9.83 14.99 24.49
N ALA A 346 -9.97 14.38 25.67
CA ALA A 346 -9.97 12.92 25.83
C ALA A 346 -11.15 12.22 25.12
N ARG A 347 -12.26 12.94 24.94
CA ARG A 347 -13.42 12.47 24.18
C ARG A 347 -13.23 12.56 22.68
N GLU A 348 -12.46 13.56 22.23
CA GLU A 348 -12.49 14.02 20.84
C GLU A 348 -11.17 13.84 20.09
N SER A 349 -10.09 13.50 20.79
CA SER A 349 -8.75 13.30 20.23
C SER A 349 -8.49 11.83 19.93
N VAL A 350 -8.02 11.55 18.72
CA VAL A 350 -7.52 10.21 18.33
C VAL A 350 -6.31 9.82 19.18
N GLU A 351 -5.43 10.77 19.51
CA GLU A 351 -4.23 10.51 20.30
C GLU A 351 -4.55 10.03 21.72
N SER A 352 -5.75 10.31 22.23
CA SER A 352 -6.20 9.85 23.55
C SER A 352 -6.75 8.41 23.55
N ASP A 353 -7.12 7.85 22.39
CA ASP A 353 -7.66 6.48 22.27
C ASP A 353 -6.53 5.47 22.04
N VAL A 354 -6.01 4.93 23.14
CA VAL A 354 -4.90 3.97 23.10
C VAL A 354 -5.35 2.57 22.69
N ASP A 355 -6.64 2.26 22.77
CA ASP A 355 -7.17 0.94 22.38
C ASP A 355 -7.27 0.82 20.87
N ASN A 356 -7.63 1.90 20.17
CA ASN A 356 -7.56 1.92 18.71
C ASN A 356 -6.12 1.69 18.22
N ALA A 357 -5.13 2.29 18.88
CA ALA A 357 -3.73 2.12 18.53
C ALA A 357 -3.25 0.65 18.67
N HIS A 358 -3.55 -0.03 19.78
CA HIS A 358 -3.16 -1.45 19.90
C HIS A 358 -3.95 -2.37 18.98
N ARG A 359 -5.20 -2.03 18.62
CA ARG A 359 -6.03 -2.83 17.70
C ARG A 359 -5.48 -2.73 16.29
N TYR A 360 -5.01 -1.55 15.92
CA TYR A 360 -4.31 -1.34 14.66
C TYR A 360 -2.98 -2.09 14.62
N LEU A 361 -2.16 -2.03 15.67
CA LEU A 361 -0.90 -2.78 15.76
C LEU A 361 -1.13 -4.29 15.58
N VAL A 362 -2.10 -4.88 16.29
CA VAL A 362 -2.44 -6.30 16.16
C VAL A 362 -2.80 -6.64 14.72
N GLN A 363 -3.71 -5.87 14.09
CA GLN A 363 -4.11 -6.11 12.70
C GLN A 363 -2.92 -5.96 11.74
N ASN A 364 -2.12 -4.91 11.88
CA ASN A 364 -0.95 -4.69 11.05
C ASN A 364 0.05 -5.85 11.15
N LEU A 365 0.36 -6.35 12.35
CA LEU A 365 1.23 -7.51 12.51
C LEU A 365 0.60 -8.81 11.98
N TRP A 366 -0.74 -8.92 12.01
CA TRP A 366 -1.45 -10.09 11.51
C TRP A 366 -1.40 -10.19 9.99
N TYR A 367 -1.75 -9.09 9.30
CA TYR A 367 -1.74 -9.01 7.84
C TYR A 367 -0.35 -9.09 7.24
N ASN A 368 0.68 -8.80 8.05
CA ASN A 368 2.09 -9.00 7.69
C ASN A 368 2.65 -10.32 8.23
N GLN A 369 1.77 -11.30 8.46
CA GLN A 369 2.10 -12.70 8.77
C GLN A 369 3.08 -12.87 9.93
N SER A 370 2.98 -12.02 10.95
CA SER A 370 3.99 -11.95 12.01
C SER A 370 3.49 -12.46 13.36
N LEU A 371 2.24 -12.91 13.43
CA LEU A 371 1.58 -13.32 14.68
C LEU A 371 1.39 -14.83 14.76
N ARG A 372 2.08 -15.46 15.73
CA ARG A 372 1.87 -16.86 16.12
C ARG A 372 0.66 -17.02 17.05
N SER A 373 0.48 -16.08 17.97
CA SER A 373 -0.68 -16.06 18.87
C SER A 373 -1.04 -14.66 19.29
N ILE A 374 -2.34 -14.41 19.53
CA ILE A 374 -2.83 -13.13 20.04
C ILE A 374 -3.87 -13.30 21.14
N GLY A 375 -3.85 -12.39 22.11
CA GLY A 375 -4.84 -12.33 23.18
C GLY A 375 -4.97 -10.94 23.77
N PHE A 376 -5.96 -10.76 24.65
CA PHE A 376 -6.18 -9.50 25.34
C PHE A 376 -6.39 -9.76 26.83
N LEU A 377 -5.60 -9.11 27.67
CA LEU A 377 -5.64 -9.27 29.12
C LEU A 377 -5.90 -7.94 29.82
N GLY A 378 -6.47 -7.97 31.01
CA GLY A 378 -6.66 -6.76 31.81
C GLY A 378 -5.33 -6.17 32.32
N GLY A 379 -5.44 -5.11 33.12
CA GLY A 379 -4.33 -4.51 33.84
C GLY A 379 -3.82 -3.18 33.28
N ALA A 380 -4.34 -2.69 32.15
CA ALA A 380 -3.87 -1.43 31.54
C ALA A 380 -4.42 -0.15 32.21
N GLY A 381 -5.20 -0.27 33.29
CA GLY A 381 -5.72 0.88 34.03
C GLY A 381 -6.89 1.57 33.32
N GLU A 382 -8.08 0.96 33.41
CA GLU A 382 -9.33 1.46 32.80
C GLU A 382 -9.60 2.95 33.07
N SER A 383 -10.09 3.63 32.05
CA SER A 383 -10.49 5.05 32.07
C SER A 383 -11.55 5.34 31.00
N SER A 384 -12.26 6.46 31.12
CA SER A 384 -13.32 6.85 30.16
C SER A 384 -13.18 8.30 29.74
N SER A 385 -13.89 8.71 28.70
CA SER A 385 -13.93 10.13 28.29
C SER A 385 -14.52 11.06 29.36
N GLU A 386 -15.35 10.53 30.27
CA GLU A 386 -15.92 11.28 31.40
C GLU A 386 -14.97 11.37 32.59
N ALA A 387 -14.06 10.39 32.73
CA ALA A 387 -13.02 10.35 33.75
C ALA A 387 -11.70 9.87 33.12
N PRO A 388 -11.05 10.70 32.29
CA PRO A 388 -9.81 10.32 31.63
C PRO A 388 -8.67 10.30 32.63
N ARG A 389 -7.69 9.43 32.39
CA ARG A 389 -6.42 9.46 33.10
C ARG A 389 -5.46 10.38 32.36
N THR A 390 -4.51 10.95 33.09
CA THR A 390 -3.51 11.86 32.53
C THR A 390 -2.13 11.32 32.86
N THR A 391 -1.23 11.37 31.88
CA THR A 391 0.19 11.04 32.07
C THR A 391 0.91 12.16 32.85
N PHE A 392 2.14 11.88 33.32
CA PHE A 392 2.95 12.85 34.05
C PHE A 392 3.28 14.10 33.20
N ASP A 393 3.34 13.96 31.87
CA ASP A 393 3.51 15.03 30.88
C ASP A 393 2.17 15.66 30.45
N GLY A 394 1.13 15.50 31.28
CA GLY A 394 -0.17 16.17 31.12
C GLY A 394 -1.03 15.69 29.94
N PHE A 395 -0.70 14.54 29.35
CA PHE A 395 -1.42 14.00 28.20
C PHE A 395 -2.58 13.08 28.63
N PRO A 396 -3.84 13.37 28.28
CA PRO A 396 -4.97 12.53 28.66
C PRO A 396 -5.13 11.30 27.76
N TYR A 397 -5.50 10.17 28.35
CA TYR A 397 -5.83 8.94 27.62
C TYR A 397 -7.09 8.25 28.17
N VAL A 398 -7.75 7.52 27.27
CA VAL A 398 -8.89 6.65 27.54
C VAL A 398 -8.54 5.21 27.16
N THR A 399 -8.97 4.24 27.97
CA THR A 399 -8.78 2.81 27.68
C THR A 399 -9.85 1.94 28.35
N GLU A 400 -10.28 0.89 27.66
CA GLU A 400 -11.06 -0.23 28.17
C GLU A 400 -10.28 -1.05 29.23
N GLY A 401 -8.99 -0.74 29.45
CA GLY A 401 -8.16 -1.35 30.49
C GLY A 401 -7.49 -2.66 30.06
N PHE A 402 -7.51 -2.98 28.75
CA PHE A 402 -6.89 -4.17 28.19
C PHE A 402 -5.51 -3.89 27.58
N ARG A 403 -4.64 -4.90 27.63
CA ARG A 403 -3.36 -4.97 26.91
C ARG A 403 -3.47 -6.00 25.80
N ALA A 404 -2.94 -5.70 24.62
CA ALA A 404 -2.79 -6.70 23.57
C ALA A 404 -1.54 -7.55 23.84
N VAL A 405 -1.69 -8.88 23.86
CA VAL A 405 -0.61 -9.84 24.08
C VAL A 405 -0.34 -10.57 22.78
N MET A 406 0.87 -10.47 22.25
CA MET A 406 1.23 -10.98 20.93
C MET A 406 2.49 -11.85 21.01
N PHE A 407 2.42 -13.05 20.46
CA PHE A 407 3.58 -13.91 20.25
C PHE A 407 4.01 -13.75 18.81
N LEU A 408 5.21 -13.23 18.58
CA LEU A 408 5.70 -12.92 17.23
C LEU A 408 6.49 -14.08 16.67
N SER A 409 6.40 -14.28 15.37
CA SER A 409 7.16 -15.31 14.67
C SER A 409 8.27 -14.68 13.82
N GLU A 410 9.43 -15.32 13.85
CA GLU A 410 10.53 -14.97 12.95
C GLU A 410 10.15 -15.27 11.49
N GLN A 411 9.53 -16.43 11.27
CA GLN A 411 9.03 -16.89 9.98
C GLN A 411 7.60 -16.37 9.74
N PRO A 412 7.19 -16.15 8.47
CA PRO A 412 5.81 -15.83 8.15
C PRO A 412 4.83 -16.89 8.70
N VAL A 413 3.73 -16.44 9.30
CA VAL A 413 2.64 -17.27 9.82
C VAL A 413 1.36 -16.89 9.10
N ALA A 414 0.72 -17.85 8.44
CA ALA A 414 -0.55 -17.60 7.77
C ALA A 414 -1.61 -17.14 8.78
N MET A 415 -2.52 -16.26 8.37
CA MET A 415 -3.54 -15.73 9.29
C MET A 415 -4.40 -16.83 9.94
N SER A 416 -4.65 -17.92 9.21
CA SER A 416 -5.38 -19.12 9.67
C SER A 416 -4.67 -19.87 10.80
N GLU A 417 -3.34 -19.80 10.85
CA GLU A 417 -2.49 -20.50 11.81
C GLU A 417 -2.31 -19.71 13.12
N THR A 418 -2.65 -18.42 13.13
CA THR A 418 -2.58 -17.58 14.32
C THR A 418 -3.57 -18.06 15.39
N THR A 419 -3.06 -18.44 16.56
CA THR A 419 -3.89 -18.96 17.66
C THR A 419 -4.43 -17.83 18.55
N LEU A 420 -5.75 -17.82 18.81
CA LEU A 420 -6.35 -16.93 19.80
C LEU A 420 -6.14 -17.47 21.23
N ILE A 421 -5.63 -16.62 22.12
CA ILE A 421 -5.37 -16.95 23.53
C ILE A 421 -6.00 -15.92 24.47
N TYR A 422 -6.11 -16.27 25.75
CA TYR A 422 -6.57 -15.38 26.82
C TYR A 422 -7.96 -14.77 26.61
N GLN A 423 -8.93 -15.56 26.17
CA GLN A 423 -10.32 -15.09 26.05
C GLN A 423 -10.88 -14.75 27.45
N SER A 424 -11.38 -13.51 27.62
CA SER A 424 -11.89 -12.99 28.90
C SER A 424 -13.41 -12.84 28.87
N SER A 425 -14.10 -13.36 29.89
CA SER A 425 -15.55 -13.21 30.06
C SER A 425 -15.98 -11.75 30.24
N ARG A 426 -15.18 -10.95 30.95
CA ARG A 426 -15.42 -9.51 31.13
C ARG A 426 -15.45 -8.77 29.80
N ARG A 427 -14.61 -9.19 28.85
CA ARG A 427 -14.64 -8.62 27.50
C ARG A 427 -15.93 -8.98 26.77
N ARG A 428 -16.49 -10.19 26.97
CA ARG A 428 -17.78 -10.60 26.36
C ARG A 428 -18.95 -9.72 26.82
N GLU A 429 -18.95 -9.25 28.06
CA GLU A 429 -19.99 -8.35 28.59
C GLU A 429 -19.95 -6.96 27.92
N LEU A 430 -18.75 -6.44 27.61
CA LEU A 430 -18.58 -5.16 26.91
C LEU A 430 -19.05 -5.17 25.46
N LEU A 431 -19.29 -6.35 24.86
CA LEU A 431 -19.65 -6.51 23.44
C LEU A 431 -21.15 -6.34 23.15
N GLN A 432 -21.99 -6.17 24.18
CA GLN A 432 -23.45 -6.01 24.03
C GLN A 432 -23.79 -4.55 23.72
N GLY A 433 -23.76 -4.18 22.43
CA GLY A 433 -24.29 -2.91 21.92
C GLY A 433 -25.66 -3.08 21.26
N ASP A 434 -26.44 -1.99 21.20
CA ASP A 434 -27.69 -1.97 20.44
C ASP A 434 -27.41 -2.21 18.94
N PRO A 435 -28.22 -3.01 18.22
CA PRO A 435 -28.07 -3.20 16.79
C PRO A 435 -28.17 -1.87 16.04
N VAL A 436 -27.17 -1.56 15.21
CA VAL A 436 -27.19 -0.39 14.33
C VAL A 436 -27.93 -0.74 13.05
N PRO A 437 -29.01 -0.03 12.67
CA PRO A 437 -29.78 -0.37 11.48
C PRO A 437 -28.99 -0.12 10.19
N PRO A 438 -29.31 -0.82 9.10
CA PRO A 438 -28.68 -0.59 7.81
C PRO A 438 -29.01 0.81 7.26
N PRO A 439 -28.13 1.38 6.42
CA PRO A 439 -28.34 2.71 5.82
C PRO A 439 -29.48 2.75 4.79
N ASN A 440 -29.84 1.61 4.21
CA ASN A 440 -30.79 1.47 3.10
C ASN A 440 -31.14 -0.02 2.90
N ASP A 441 -32.03 -0.32 1.95
CA ASP A 441 -32.45 -1.69 1.61
C ASP A 441 -31.51 -2.40 0.61
N ARG A 442 -30.39 -1.78 0.20
CA ARG A 442 -29.41 -2.35 -0.74
C ARG A 442 -28.43 -3.26 0.00
N LEU A 443 -28.97 -4.33 0.58
CA LEU A 443 -28.22 -5.30 1.37
C LEU A 443 -27.56 -6.35 0.49
N HIS A 444 -26.26 -6.54 0.67
CA HIS A 444 -25.49 -7.63 0.07
C HIS A 444 -25.18 -8.64 1.17
N ARG A 445 -25.56 -9.90 0.98
CA ARG A 445 -25.37 -10.95 1.98
C ARG A 445 -24.51 -12.08 1.42
N LEU A 446 -23.45 -12.42 2.15
CA LEU A 446 -22.62 -13.59 1.90
C LEU A 446 -22.63 -14.49 3.13
N GLN A 447 -22.54 -15.80 2.90
CA GLN A 447 -22.45 -16.80 3.96
C GLN A 447 -21.31 -17.77 3.62
N GLN A 448 -20.45 -18.02 4.59
CA GLN A 448 -19.36 -18.98 4.50
C GLN A 448 -19.32 -19.76 5.82
N GLY A 449 -19.57 -21.07 5.76
CA GLY A 449 -19.65 -21.92 6.95
C GLY A 449 -20.61 -21.35 8.00
N ASN A 450 -20.07 -21.12 9.20
CA ASN A 450 -20.81 -20.64 10.37
C ASN A 450 -20.98 -19.12 10.43
N LEU A 451 -20.49 -18.39 9.42
CA LEU A 451 -20.49 -16.93 9.40
C LEU A 451 -21.41 -16.41 8.28
N THR A 452 -22.32 -15.51 8.65
CA THR A 452 -23.08 -14.70 7.70
C THR A 452 -22.66 -13.24 7.85
N ILE A 453 -22.29 -12.62 6.73
CA ILE A 453 -22.00 -11.20 6.65
C ILE A 453 -23.06 -10.55 5.75
N THR A 454 -23.73 -9.53 6.27
CA THR A 454 -24.56 -8.62 5.46
C THR A 454 -23.89 -7.26 5.44
N SER A 455 -23.81 -6.63 4.27
CA SER A 455 -23.23 -5.31 4.10
C SER A 455 -24.13 -4.37 3.31
N ALA A 456 -24.00 -3.08 3.57
CA ALA A 456 -24.63 -2.02 2.79
C ALA A 456 -23.77 -0.76 2.82
N VAL A 457 -23.74 -0.05 1.69
CA VAL A 457 -22.96 1.19 1.56
C VAL A 457 -23.92 2.35 1.29
N PRO A 458 -23.96 3.37 2.18
CA PRO A 458 -24.77 4.56 1.97
C PRO A 458 -24.14 5.44 0.89
N SER A 459 -24.97 6.00 0.00
CA SER A 459 -24.57 7.13 -0.86
C SER A 459 -24.16 8.35 -0.03
N ALA A 460 -23.49 9.33 -0.64
CA ALA A 460 -23.13 10.59 0.04
C ALA A 460 -24.33 11.29 0.70
N ARG A 461 -25.51 11.23 0.07
CA ARG A 461 -26.76 11.79 0.62
C ARG A 461 -27.26 11.01 1.84
N GLU A 462 -27.26 9.69 1.75
CA GLU A 462 -27.68 8.82 2.85
C GLU A 462 -26.70 8.94 4.04
N ALA A 463 -25.39 8.95 3.77
CA ALA A 463 -24.36 9.18 4.79
C ALA A 463 -24.56 10.53 5.48
N LYS A 464 -24.82 11.61 4.72
CA LYS A 464 -25.14 12.92 5.31
C LYS A 464 -26.41 12.89 6.16
N ALA A 465 -27.43 12.13 5.76
CA ALA A 465 -28.65 11.98 6.56
C ALA A 465 -28.40 11.20 7.87
N ILE A 466 -27.53 10.19 7.84
CA ILE A 466 -27.21 9.34 9.00
C ILE A 466 -26.31 10.06 10.01
N PHE A 467 -25.28 10.76 9.53
CA PHE A 467 -24.23 11.36 10.35
C PHE A 467 -24.40 12.88 10.55
N GLY A 468 -25.33 13.51 9.82
CA GLY A 468 -25.56 14.96 9.86
C GLY A 468 -24.52 15.79 9.10
N VAL A 469 -23.49 15.15 8.55
CA VAL A 469 -22.32 15.80 7.94
C VAL A 469 -21.87 15.10 6.68
N ASP A 470 -21.22 15.86 5.79
CA ASP A 470 -20.75 15.35 4.51
C ASP A 470 -19.41 14.62 4.65
N LEU A 471 -19.49 13.32 4.96
CA LEU A 471 -18.34 12.43 5.11
C LEU A 471 -17.52 12.29 3.81
N TYR A 472 -18.22 12.19 2.68
CA TYR A 472 -17.61 11.97 1.37
C TYR A 472 -16.68 13.11 0.97
N ARG A 473 -17.05 14.37 1.30
CA ARG A 473 -16.16 15.54 1.11
C ARG A 473 -14.84 15.48 1.86
N ARG A 474 -14.73 14.63 2.89
CA ARG A 474 -13.50 14.41 3.66
C ARG A 474 -12.85 13.06 3.36
N ASN A 475 -13.18 12.45 2.21
CA ASN A 475 -12.71 11.13 1.81
C ASN A 475 -13.09 10.02 2.80
N ILE A 476 -14.25 10.14 3.46
CA ILE A 476 -14.77 9.12 4.38
C ILE A 476 -16.04 8.51 3.79
N GLN A 477 -16.03 7.20 3.60
CA GLN A 477 -17.18 6.39 3.19
C GLN A 477 -17.43 5.31 4.25
N PRO A 478 -18.54 5.41 5.00
CA PRO A 478 -18.89 4.40 5.99
C PRO A 478 -19.44 3.14 5.29
N VAL A 479 -18.96 1.97 5.67
CA VAL A 479 -19.49 0.66 5.25
C VAL A 479 -20.25 0.08 6.43
N TRP A 480 -21.56 -0.16 6.27
CA TRP A 480 -22.34 -0.84 7.29
C TRP A 480 -22.16 -2.35 7.17
N LEU A 481 -21.87 -3.03 8.27
CA LEU A 481 -21.82 -4.48 8.35
C LEU A 481 -22.80 -4.97 9.42
N LYS A 482 -23.39 -6.14 9.16
CA LYS A 482 -23.97 -7.03 10.17
C LYS A 482 -23.25 -8.36 10.08
N VAL A 483 -22.61 -8.75 11.18
CA VAL A 483 -21.84 -9.96 11.33
C VAL A 483 -22.59 -10.91 12.23
N GLU A 484 -22.95 -12.09 11.73
CA GLU A 484 -23.69 -13.13 12.44
C GLU A 484 -22.81 -14.39 12.48
N SER A 485 -22.31 -14.72 13.67
CA SER A 485 -21.52 -15.92 13.89
C SER A 485 -22.38 -16.97 14.58
N SER A 486 -22.38 -18.18 14.04
CA SER A 486 -22.91 -19.38 14.69
C SER A 486 -21.79 -20.32 15.17
N SER A 487 -20.52 -19.89 15.09
CA SER A 487 -19.37 -20.68 15.55
C SER A 487 -19.41 -20.87 17.07
N ASP A 488 -18.86 -21.99 17.53
CA ASP A 488 -18.63 -22.31 18.94
C ASP A 488 -17.36 -21.65 19.49
N ARG A 489 -16.56 -21.00 18.63
CA ARG A 489 -15.31 -20.31 18.97
C ARG A 489 -15.46 -18.79 18.86
N ASP A 490 -14.64 -18.06 19.63
CA ASP A 490 -14.51 -16.62 19.42
C ASP A 490 -13.82 -16.38 18.06
N LEU A 491 -14.36 -15.47 17.26
CA LEU A 491 -13.75 -14.98 16.03
C LEU A 491 -13.27 -13.53 16.20
N VAL A 492 -12.49 -13.03 15.26
CA VAL A 492 -12.02 -11.63 15.22
C VAL A 492 -12.25 -11.06 13.83
N LEU A 493 -13.09 -10.03 13.73
CA LEU A 493 -13.29 -9.20 12.55
C LEU A 493 -12.13 -8.23 12.37
N THR A 494 -11.61 -8.08 11.16
CA THR A 494 -10.50 -7.17 10.87
C THR A 494 -10.89 -6.05 9.91
N PRO A 495 -11.12 -4.81 10.40
CA PRO A 495 -11.29 -3.62 9.56
C PRO A 495 -10.18 -3.40 8.53
N TYR A 496 -8.97 -3.88 8.82
CA TYR A 496 -7.84 -3.80 7.89
C TYR A 496 -8.11 -4.50 6.53
N GLY A 497 -8.93 -5.56 6.50
CA GLY A 497 -9.35 -6.22 5.27
C GLY A 497 -10.31 -5.38 4.43
N LEU A 498 -11.06 -4.48 5.08
CA LEU A 498 -11.96 -3.55 4.37
C LEU A 498 -11.18 -2.42 3.72
N ASP A 499 -10.28 -1.81 4.49
CA ASP A 499 -9.37 -0.76 4.03
C ASP A 499 -8.17 -0.71 4.97
N PRO A 500 -6.93 -0.96 4.51
CA PRO A 500 -5.73 -0.81 5.33
C PRO A 500 -5.57 0.61 5.93
N ALA A 501 -6.22 1.60 5.32
CA ALA A 501 -6.25 2.98 5.79
C ALA A 501 -7.57 3.35 6.49
N TYR A 502 -8.38 2.39 6.95
CA TYR A 502 -9.64 2.65 7.65
C TYR A 502 -9.51 3.68 8.78
N PHE A 503 -10.53 4.51 8.94
CA PHE A 503 -10.55 5.56 9.95
C PHE A 503 -11.19 5.06 11.24
N SER A 504 -10.60 5.42 12.39
CA SER A 504 -11.30 5.23 13.65
C SER A 504 -12.53 6.15 13.72
N PRO A 505 -13.54 5.84 14.55
CA PRO A 505 -14.70 6.73 14.73
C PRO A 505 -14.31 8.14 15.18
N ARG A 506 -13.33 8.26 16.08
CA ARG A 506 -12.77 9.54 16.54
C ARG A 506 -12.02 10.26 15.44
N GLU A 507 -11.26 9.52 14.62
CA GLU A 507 -10.53 10.08 13.50
C GLU A 507 -11.48 10.63 12.43
N SER A 508 -12.56 9.91 12.17
CA SER A 508 -13.64 10.32 11.28
C SER A 508 -14.30 11.61 11.75
N ALA A 509 -14.66 11.70 13.04
CA ALA A 509 -15.21 12.90 13.65
C ALA A 509 -14.22 14.08 13.62
N GLN A 510 -12.95 13.81 13.93
CA GLN A 510 -11.89 14.81 13.97
C GLN A 510 -11.59 15.41 12.59
N ARG A 511 -11.53 14.61 11.52
CA ARG A 511 -11.30 15.10 10.15
C ARG A 511 -12.36 16.07 9.64
N LEU A 512 -13.56 16.04 10.22
CA LEU A 512 -14.65 16.92 9.86
C LEU A 512 -14.53 18.30 10.49
N ARG A 513 -13.76 18.41 11.60
CA ARG A 513 -13.54 19.67 12.34
C ARG A 513 -12.49 20.52 11.65
N GLY A 514 -12.78 21.81 11.43
CA GLY A 514 -11.81 22.75 10.84
C GLY A 514 -12.32 23.61 9.69
N ASN A 515 -13.62 23.95 9.64
CA ASN A 515 -14.10 25.09 8.86
C ASN A 515 -15.35 25.73 9.50
N ALA A 516 -15.31 27.06 9.61
CA ALA A 516 -16.03 27.90 10.55
C ALA A 516 -17.54 28.13 10.30
N VAL A 517 -18.30 27.15 9.79
CA VAL A 517 -19.76 27.35 9.54
C VAL A 517 -20.69 26.27 10.11
N ASP A 518 -20.22 25.03 10.39
CA ASP A 518 -21.08 23.94 10.94
C ASP A 518 -20.46 23.18 12.14
N ASP A 519 -19.39 23.74 12.73
CA ASP A 519 -18.39 23.04 13.58
C ASP A 519 -18.88 22.55 14.96
N SER A 520 -20.08 22.93 15.43
CA SER A 520 -20.55 22.63 16.80
C SER A 520 -21.34 21.32 16.96
N SER A 521 -21.65 20.61 15.87
CA SER A 521 -22.57 19.45 15.89
C SER A 521 -21.89 18.07 15.77
N VAL A 522 -20.62 18.00 15.36
CA VAL A 522 -19.90 16.73 15.18
C VAL A 522 -19.38 16.24 16.52
N SER A 523 -19.80 15.05 16.96
CA SER A 523 -19.32 14.42 18.21
C SER A 523 -18.75 13.03 17.92
N SER A 524 -17.54 12.73 18.44
CA SER A 524 -16.94 11.40 18.29
C SER A 524 -17.82 10.30 18.87
N THR A 525 -18.52 10.57 19.98
CA THR A 525 -19.45 9.63 20.62
C THR A 525 -20.60 9.23 19.70
N ALA A 526 -21.05 10.11 18.80
CA ALA A 526 -22.10 9.78 17.85
C ALA A 526 -21.61 8.81 16.76
N PHE A 527 -20.32 8.89 16.41
CA PHE A 527 -19.65 7.97 15.50
C PHE A 527 -19.38 6.64 16.19
N GLU A 528 -18.81 6.66 17.41
CA GLU A 528 -18.54 5.47 18.22
C GLU A 528 -19.81 4.63 18.42
N LYS A 529 -20.94 5.24 18.79
CA LYS A 529 -22.22 4.53 18.98
C LYS A 529 -22.76 3.85 17.72
N ARG A 530 -22.33 4.29 16.54
CA ARG A 530 -22.74 3.71 15.26
C ARG A 530 -21.70 2.73 14.72
N ALA A 531 -20.49 2.72 15.26
CA ALA A 531 -19.37 1.97 14.73
C ALA A 531 -19.26 0.57 15.32
N ILE A 532 -18.61 -0.33 14.59
CA ILE A 532 -18.12 -1.59 15.15
C ILE A 532 -16.80 -1.31 15.87
N ASN A 533 -16.87 -1.00 17.17
CA ASN A 533 -15.66 -0.69 17.97
C ASN A 533 -14.99 -1.94 18.54
N HIS A 534 -15.73 -3.04 18.60
CA HIS A 534 -15.24 -4.29 19.13
C HIS A 534 -15.13 -5.32 18.03
N LEU A 535 -13.91 -5.80 17.85
CA LEU A 535 -13.53 -6.68 16.76
C LEU A 535 -13.71 -8.16 17.10
N GLN A 536 -13.81 -8.51 18.39
CA GLN A 536 -14.03 -9.88 18.82
C GLN A 536 -15.51 -10.24 18.70
N LEU A 537 -15.78 -11.40 18.11
CA LEU A 537 -17.11 -11.96 17.89
C LEU A 537 -17.25 -13.20 18.78
N PRO A 538 -18.01 -13.13 19.88
CA PRO A 538 -18.25 -14.29 20.72
C PRO A 538 -19.01 -15.40 19.97
N PRO A 539 -18.98 -16.64 20.50
CA PRO A 539 -19.82 -17.72 20.01
C PRO A 539 -21.28 -17.30 19.94
N HIS A 540 -21.94 -17.69 18.85
CA HIS A 540 -23.36 -17.42 18.62
C HIS A 540 -23.78 -15.95 18.74
N SER A 541 -22.93 -15.01 18.31
CA SER A 541 -23.19 -13.58 18.42
C SER A 541 -23.66 -12.93 17.11
N SER A 542 -24.31 -11.77 17.25
CA SER A 542 -24.61 -10.87 16.14
C SER A 542 -24.23 -9.43 16.50
N HIS A 543 -23.48 -8.77 15.62
CA HIS A 543 -23.07 -7.38 15.77
C HIS A 543 -23.38 -6.61 14.49
N SER A 544 -23.77 -5.35 14.60
CA SER A 544 -23.96 -4.48 13.45
C SER A 544 -23.50 -3.05 13.72
N GLY A 545 -22.96 -2.40 12.70
CA GLY A 545 -22.40 -1.06 12.81
C GLY A 545 -21.61 -0.66 11.57
N TYR A 546 -21.00 0.51 11.62
CA TYR A 546 -20.20 1.07 10.53
C TYR A 546 -18.70 0.88 10.78
N ILE A 547 -17.97 0.59 9.70
CA ILE A 547 -16.53 0.78 9.59
C ILE A 547 -16.29 1.95 8.63
N PHE A 548 -15.46 2.91 9.01
CA PHE A 548 -15.19 4.08 8.19
C PHE A 548 -13.99 3.82 7.29
N THR A 549 -14.18 3.89 5.98
CA THR A 549 -13.16 3.61 4.97
C THR A 549 -12.95 4.83 4.08
N ARG A 550 -11.94 4.80 3.19
CA ARG A 550 -11.79 5.81 2.14
C ARG A 550 -12.94 5.72 1.12
N VAL A 551 -13.22 6.82 0.43
CA VAL A 551 -14.27 6.85 -0.59
C VAL A 551 -13.82 6.04 -1.81
N ASP A 552 -14.69 5.13 -2.23
CA ASP A 552 -14.70 4.59 -3.59
C ASP A 552 -15.93 5.17 -4.32
N GLU A 553 -15.70 5.78 -5.50
CA GLU A 553 -16.78 6.31 -6.35
C GLU A 553 -17.35 5.20 -7.26
N GLY A 554 -18.66 5.18 -7.46
CA GLY A 554 -19.35 4.21 -8.32
C GLY A 554 -19.58 2.85 -7.67
N THR A 555 -18.51 2.10 -7.40
CA THR A 555 -18.58 0.76 -6.80
C THR A 555 -17.67 0.70 -5.57
N LYS A 556 -18.22 0.33 -4.41
CA LYS A 556 -17.46 0.10 -3.18
C LYS A 556 -17.08 -1.36 -3.09
N SER A 557 -15.79 -1.65 -3.17
CA SER A 557 -15.25 -3.00 -3.02
C SER A 557 -14.40 -3.11 -1.76
N PHE A 558 -14.60 -4.18 -1.00
CA PHE A 558 -13.87 -4.42 0.24
C PHE A 558 -13.93 -5.90 0.61
N ASN A 559 -12.93 -6.37 1.36
CA ASN A 559 -13.00 -7.69 2.00
C ASN A 559 -13.51 -7.55 3.42
N VAL A 560 -14.30 -8.51 3.85
CA VAL A 560 -14.65 -8.71 5.25
C VAL A 560 -13.95 -9.98 5.69
N ASP A 561 -12.85 -9.79 6.41
CA ASP A 561 -12.02 -10.87 6.91
C ASP A 561 -12.35 -11.11 8.38
N VAL A 562 -12.67 -12.35 8.70
CA VAL A 562 -12.97 -12.81 10.05
C VAL A 562 -12.13 -14.05 10.33
N VAL A 563 -11.40 -14.06 11.44
CA VAL A 563 -10.43 -15.12 11.73
C VAL A 563 -10.63 -15.66 13.14
N GLY A 564 -10.55 -16.98 13.32
CA GLY A 564 -10.66 -17.59 14.65
C GLY A 564 -11.26 -19.00 14.67
N ASP A 565 -10.93 -19.88 13.73
CA ASP A 565 -11.43 -21.27 13.78
C ASP A 565 -10.47 -22.29 13.15
N GLY A 566 -9.18 -21.95 13.05
CA GLY A 566 -8.21 -22.71 12.25
C GLY A 566 -8.27 -22.42 10.75
N GLU A 567 -9.33 -21.74 10.28
CA GLU A 567 -9.47 -21.25 8.91
C GLU A 567 -9.93 -19.78 8.90
N PRO A 568 -9.55 -18.97 7.89
CA PRO A 568 -9.98 -17.59 7.76
C PRO A 568 -11.26 -17.51 6.89
N TYR A 569 -12.23 -16.72 7.33
CA TYR A 569 -13.41 -16.38 6.55
C TYR A 569 -13.11 -15.10 5.77
N LEU A 570 -12.92 -15.20 4.46
CA LEU A 570 -12.48 -14.09 3.60
C LEU A 570 -13.56 -13.83 2.56
N MET A 571 -14.40 -12.82 2.80
CA MET A 571 -15.55 -12.52 1.95
C MET A 571 -15.37 -11.19 1.21
N THR A 572 -15.36 -11.22 -0.13
CA THR A 572 -15.29 -10.00 -0.94
C THR A 572 -16.68 -9.47 -1.26
N PHE A 573 -16.92 -8.20 -0.98
CA PHE A 573 -18.15 -7.49 -1.32
C PHE A 573 -17.90 -6.48 -2.43
N VAL A 574 -18.83 -6.41 -3.38
CA VAL A 574 -18.88 -5.40 -4.44
C VAL A 574 -20.26 -4.75 -4.37
N VAL A 575 -20.30 -3.52 -3.85
CA VAL A 575 -21.55 -2.81 -3.55
C VAL A 575 -21.65 -1.56 -4.43
N PRO A 576 -22.59 -1.51 -5.38
CA PRO A 576 -22.84 -0.30 -6.16
C PRO A 576 -23.28 0.86 -5.27
N VAL A 577 -22.64 2.01 -5.39
CA VAL A 577 -22.95 3.23 -4.64
C VAL A 577 -23.60 4.24 -5.58
N PRO A 578 -24.89 4.59 -5.37
CA PRO A 578 -25.59 5.54 -6.23
C PRO A 578 -24.89 6.90 -6.28
N GLY A 579 -24.61 7.39 -7.50
CA GLY A 579 -24.01 8.72 -7.71
C GLY A 579 -23.10 8.82 -8.93
N LEU A 580 -22.51 7.71 -9.37
CA LEU A 580 -21.72 7.59 -10.61
C LEU A 580 -22.49 6.73 -11.63
N LYS A 581 -22.50 7.10 -12.91
CA LYS A 581 -23.04 6.26 -13.98
C LYS A 581 -21.89 5.45 -14.55
N LEU A 582 -21.83 4.15 -14.27
CA LEU A 582 -20.84 3.23 -14.82
C LEU A 582 -21.49 2.44 -15.98
N ASP A 583 -20.91 2.54 -17.18
CA ASP A 583 -21.55 2.17 -18.45
C ASP A 583 -21.66 0.64 -18.71
N HIS A 584 -20.93 -0.21 -17.98
CA HIS A 584 -20.89 -1.65 -18.24
C HIS A 584 -21.95 -2.47 -17.47
N TYR A 585 -22.53 -1.95 -16.37
CA TYR A 585 -23.69 -2.60 -15.73
C TYR A 585 -24.89 -2.75 -16.68
N SER A 586 -24.87 -2.03 -17.81
CA SER A 586 -25.84 -2.10 -18.90
C SER A 586 -25.40 -2.89 -20.12
N ARG A 587 -24.19 -3.47 -20.16
CA ARG A 587 -23.73 -4.29 -21.30
C ARG A 587 -24.08 -5.76 -21.10
N ASP A 588 -24.77 -6.33 -22.09
CA ASP A 588 -24.99 -7.77 -22.20
C ASP A 588 -23.75 -8.46 -22.77
N PHE A 589 -22.83 -8.87 -21.89
CA PHE A 589 -21.66 -9.65 -22.29
C PHE A 589 -22.02 -11.03 -22.85
N ALA A 590 -23.12 -11.63 -22.39
CA ALA A 590 -23.57 -12.92 -22.86
C ALA A 590 -24.12 -12.85 -24.30
N GLY A 591 -24.66 -11.71 -24.69
CA GLY A 591 -25.15 -11.42 -26.05
C GLY A 591 -24.13 -10.77 -26.99
N LEU A 592 -22.86 -10.58 -26.57
CA LEU A 592 -21.86 -9.89 -27.41
C LEU A 592 -21.46 -10.70 -28.66
N TYR A 593 -21.45 -12.03 -28.54
CA TYR A 593 -21.16 -12.96 -29.63
C TYR A 593 -22.29 -13.99 -29.73
N PRO A 594 -22.76 -14.32 -30.95
CA PRO A 594 -23.72 -15.41 -31.13
C PRO A 594 -23.06 -16.76 -30.79
N ALA A 595 -23.88 -17.75 -30.43
CA ALA A 595 -23.37 -19.03 -29.94
C ALA A 595 -22.50 -19.78 -30.97
N GLU A 596 -22.75 -19.58 -32.27
CA GLU A 596 -21.96 -20.14 -33.37
C GLU A 596 -20.57 -19.50 -33.54
N GLU A 597 -20.35 -18.28 -33.03
CA GLU A 597 -19.03 -17.62 -33.07
C GLU A 597 -18.14 -18.03 -31.91
N LEU A 598 -18.71 -18.57 -30.82
CA LEU A 598 -17.95 -18.99 -29.64
C LEU A 598 -17.12 -20.24 -29.94
N GLN A 599 -15.82 -20.18 -29.64
CA GLN A 599 -14.86 -21.23 -29.93
C GLN A 599 -14.24 -21.76 -28.63
N ASP A 600 -14.55 -23.00 -28.27
CA ASP A 600 -13.86 -23.71 -27.19
C ASP A 600 -12.55 -24.31 -27.73
N VAL A 601 -11.43 -23.88 -27.15
CA VAL A 601 -10.08 -24.30 -27.52
C VAL A 601 -9.37 -24.96 -26.32
N ASP A 602 -8.39 -25.81 -26.61
CA ASP A 602 -7.42 -26.28 -25.62
C ASP A 602 -6.24 -25.30 -25.50
N LEU A 603 -5.25 -25.60 -24.65
CA LEU A 603 -4.11 -24.69 -24.43
C LEU A 603 -3.28 -24.44 -25.71
N PRO A 604 -2.90 -25.46 -26.51
CA PRO A 604 -2.21 -25.22 -27.79
C PRO A 604 -3.07 -24.42 -28.78
N GLY A 605 -4.36 -24.73 -28.90
CA GLY A 605 -5.29 -24.00 -29.77
C GLY A 605 -5.47 -22.56 -29.35
N LEU A 606 -5.53 -22.29 -28.03
CA LEU A 606 -5.53 -20.94 -27.48
C LEU A 606 -4.25 -20.20 -27.85
N ALA A 607 -3.08 -20.83 -27.70
CA ALA A 607 -1.82 -20.19 -28.05
C ALA A 607 -1.75 -19.81 -29.53
N ALA A 608 -2.20 -20.70 -30.43
CA ALA A 608 -2.27 -20.44 -31.87
C ALA A 608 -3.29 -19.36 -32.25
N ALA A 609 -4.45 -19.33 -31.58
CA ALA A 609 -5.46 -18.30 -31.81
C ALA A 609 -4.99 -16.93 -31.32
N LEU A 610 -4.37 -16.87 -30.15
CA LEU A 610 -3.79 -15.64 -29.60
C LEU A 610 -2.68 -15.12 -30.54
N ASP A 611 -1.74 -15.94 -30.97
CA ASP A 611 -0.66 -15.50 -31.88
C ASP A 611 -1.15 -14.77 -33.15
N GLN A 612 -2.37 -15.09 -33.62
CA GLN A 612 -2.99 -14.45 -34.79
C GLN A 612 -3.80 -13.18 -34.47
N LEU A 613 -4.08 -12.87 -33.21
CA LEU A 613 -4.76 -11.62 -32.82
C LEU A 613 -3.85 -10.40 -33.07
N PRO A 614 -4.42 -9.21 -33.30
CA PRO A 614 -3.64 -7.98 -33.52
C PRO A 614 -2.57 -7.75 -32.45
N CYS A 615 -1.42 -7.19 -32.84
CA CYS A 615 -0.39 -6.84 -31.88
C CYS A 615 -0.83 -5.77 -30.90
N CYS A 616 -1.69 -4.86 -31.37
CA CYS A 616 -1.79 -3.51 -30.85
C CYS A 616 -3.23 -3.00 -30.95
N VAL A 617 -3.59 -2.11 -30.04
CA VAL A 617 -4.86 -1.36 -30.13
C VAL A 617 -4.83 -0.40 -31.32
N ARG A 618 -6.01 0.02 -31.76
CA ARG A 618 -6.22 0.93 -32.90
C ARG A 618 -6.87 2.24 -32.48
N ASP A 619 -6.70 3.27 -33.30
CA ASP A 619 -7.50 4.48 -33.23
C ASP A 619 -8.93 4.26 -33.76
N ALA A 620 -9.82 5.25 -33.58
CA ALA A 620 -11.21 5.14 -34.02
C ALA A 620 -11.38 5.00 -35.55
N SER A 621 -10.36 5.39 -36.33
CA SER A 621 -10.38 5.28 -37.80
C SER A 621 -9.71 4.00 -38.33
N ASP A 622 -9.19 3.16 -37.44
CA ASP A 622 -8.48 1.90 -37.72
C ASP A 622 -7.25 2.06 -38.65
N LYS A 623 -6.54 3.18 -38.52
CA LYS A 623 -5.39 3.50 -39.38
C LYS A 623 -4.06 3.35 -38.67
N ASP A 624 -4.00 3.75 -37.41
CA ASP A 624 -2.76 3.86 -36.67
C ASP A 624 -2.74 2.83 -35.53
N ASP A 625 -1.58 2.20 -35.32
CA ASP A 625 -1.34 1.29 -34.21
C ASP A 625 -1.01 2.07 -32.92
N GLY A 626 -1.51 1.58 -31.80
CA GLY A 626 -1.28 2.12 -30.47
C GLY A 626 -0.45 1.22 -29.57
N ASP A 627 -0.79 1.27 -28.29
CA ASP A 627 -0.15 0.45 -27.26
C ASP A 627 -0.35 -1.06 -27.54
N PRO A 628 0.63 -1.90 -27.17
CA PRO A 628 0.57 -3.33 -27.44
C PRO A 628 -0.50 -4.04 -26.61
N LEU A 629 -1.18 -5.01 -27.22
CA LEU A 629 -2.08 -5.96 -26.57
C LEU A 629 -1.25 -7.03 -25.84
N ASN A 630 -0.66 -6.65 -24.71
CA ASN A 630 0.30 -7.43 -23.92
C ASN A 630 -0.33 -8.27 -22.79
N LEU A 631 -1.66 -8.27 -22.67
CA LEU A 631 -2.41 -8.95 -21.61
C LEU A 631 -3.48 -9.88 -22.18
N VAL A 632 -3.61 -11.07 -21.60
CA VAL A 632 -4.73 -11.99 -21.85
C VAL A 632 -5.22 -12.55 -20.52
N LEU A 633 -6.53 -12.54 -20.30
CA LEU A 633 -7.17 -12.96 -19.06
C LEU A 633 -8.18 -14.07 -19.34
N VAL A 634 -8.18 -15.10 -18.50
CA VAL A 634 -9.12 -16.21 -18.56
C VAL A 634 -9.96 -16.21 -17.30
N GLY A 635 -11.27 -16.00 -17.44
CA GLY A 635 -12.18 -15.90 -16.30
C GLY A 635 -13.50 -15.22 -16.67
N GLY A 636 -14.56 -15.53 -15.93
CA GLY A 636 -15.83 -14.82 -16.07
C GLY A 636 -15.69 -13.36 -15.64
N ILE A 637 -16.60 -12.50 -16.10
CA ILE A 637 -16.57 -11.06 -15.75
C ILE A 637 -16.53 -10.84 -14.24
N ASP A 638 -17.31 -11.61 -13.49
CA ASP A 638 -17.27 -11.58 -12.03
C ASP A 638 -15.86 -11.90 -11.51
N ASP A 639 -15.26 -13.02 -11.92
CA ASP A 639 -13.91 -13.42 -11.47
C ASP A 639 -12.88 -12.32 -11.71
N LEU A 640 -12.93 -11.68 -12.87
CA LEU A 640 -12.06 -10.55 -13.24
C LEU A 640 -12.29 -9.36 -12.30
N TYR A 641 -13.54 -8.94 -12.10
CA TYR A 641 -13.87 -7.82 -11.21
C TYR A 641 -13.42 -8.10 -9.78
N TYR A 642 -13.72 -9.30 -9.25
CA TYR A 642 -13.26 -9.70 -7.92
C TYR A 642 -11.73 -9.67 -7.81
N ALA A 643 -11.02 -10.17 -8.82
CA ALA A 643 -9.56 -10.16 -8.87
C ALA A 643 -8.97 -8.73 -8.89
N PHE A 644 -9.47 -7.86 -9.77
CA PHE A 644 -8.97 -6.50 -9.94
C PHE A 644 -9.26 -5.64 -8.72
N LEU A 645 -10.49 -5.68 -8.21
CA LEU A 645 -10.87 -4.89 -7.05
C LEU A 645 -10.10 -5.31 -5.80
N ARG A 646 -9.90 -6.62 -5.59
CA ARG A 646 -9.07 -7.15 -4.50
C ARG A 646 -7.61 -6.71 -4.62
N ALA A 647 -7.12 -6.55 -5.85
CA ALA A 647 -5.77 -6.07 -6.13
C ALA A 647 -5.62 -4.53 -6.11
N GLY A 648 -6.70 -3.80 -5.78
CA GLY A 648 -6.68 -2.33 -5.63
C GLY A 648 -6.81 -1.58 -6.95
N TRP A 649 -7.39 -2.19 -7.98
CA TRP A 649 -7.72 -1.51 -9.24
C TRP A 649 -9.12 -0.91 -9.18
N ASP A 650 -9.23 0.31 -9.66
CA ASP A 650 -10.48 1.06 -9.75
C ASP A 650 -11.00 1.08 -11.17
N GLU A 651 -12.32 1.03 -11.32
CA GLU A 651 -12.97 1.21 -12.61
C GLU A 651 -12.82 2.66 -13.10
N THR A 652 -12.77 2.85 -14.42
CA THR A 652 -12.72 4.18 -15.03
C THR A 652 -14.03 4.51 -15.76
N GLU A 653 -14.44 5.79 -15.77
CA GLU A 653 -15.54 6.25 -16.65
C GLU A 653 -15.10 6.17 -18.13
N THR A 654 -15.97 5.69 -19.03
CA THR A 654 -15.66 5.64 -20.48
C THR A 654 -16.01 6.96 -21.15
N ILE A 655 -15.06 7.59 -21.85
CA ILE A 655 -15.35 8.81 -22.63
C ILE A 655 -16.07 8.43 -23.93
N TYR A 656 -17.37 8.72 -24.03
CA TYR A 656 -18.03 8.84 -25.33
C TYR A 656 -17.71 10.21 -25.93
N ALA A 657 -17.27 10.23 -27.20
CA ALA A 657 -16.75 11.40 -27.93
C ALA A 657 -17.72 12.61 -28.04
N THR A 658 -18.94 12.52 -27.49
CA THR A 658 -19.97 13.56 -27.57
C THR A 658 -20.24 14.32 -26.25
N SER A 659 -19.63 13.97 -25.10
CA SER A 659 -19.91 14.65 -23.80
C SER A 659 -18.82 15.59 -23.28
N LEU A 660 -17.77 15.84 -24.07
CA LEU A 660 -16.46 16.29 -23.58
C LEU A 660 -16.37 17.66 -22.89
N TRP A 661 -17.32 18.59 -23.00
CA TRP A 661 -17.09 19.98 -22.52
C TRP A 661 -17.64 20.38 -21.16
N LYS A 662 -18.59 19.67 -20.57
CA LYS A 662 -19.18 20.11 -19.29
C LYS A 662 -18.53 19.49 -18.05
N THR A 663 -17.79 18.38 -18.20
CA THR A 663 -17.22 17.63 -17.07
C THR A 663 -15.74 17.92 -16.83
N GLY A 664 -14.98 18.27 -17.89
CA GLY A 664 -13.51 18.42 -17.84
C GLY A 664 -12.97 19.49 -16.89
N LEU A 665 -13.77 20.49 -16.52
CA LEU A 665 -13.37 21.54 -15.56
C LEU A 665 -13.49 21.12 -14.08
N SER A 666 -14.06 19.95 -13.78
CA SER A 666 -14.30 19.49 -12.39
C SER A 666 -13.32 18.41 -11.89
N ALA A 667 -12.39 17.96 -12.74
CA ALA A 667 -11.46 16.87 -12.47
C ALA A 667 -10.16 17.29 -11.72
N LEU A 668 -10.02 18.56 -11.33
CA LEU A 668 -8.79 19.12 -10.72
C LEU A 668 -8.76 19.10 -9.18
N SER A 669 -9.71 18.42 -8.51
CA SER A 669 -9.67 18.20 -7.05
C SER A 669 -9.40 16.72 -6.76
N GLY A 670 -8.28 16.43 -6.11
CA GLY A 670 -7.63 15.10 -6.02
C GLY A 670 -8.43 13.88 -5.58
N GLY A 671 -9.68 14.02 -5.09
CA GLY A 671 -10.57 12.88 -4.81
C GLY A 671 -11.23 12.27 -6.06
N ARG A 672 -11.43 13.05 -7.13
CA ARG A 672 -12.08 12.61 -8.38
C ARG A 672 -11.13 12.02 -9.42
N TYR A 673 -9.84 11.96 -9.10
CA TYR A 673 -8.83 11.51 -10.04
C TYR A 673 -8.70 9.97 -10.12
N ARG A 674 -9.08 9.27 -9.04
CA ARG A 674 -9.12 7.80 -8.94
C ARG A 674 -10.05 7.13 -9.95
N TYR A 675 -10.98 7.88 -10.55
CA TYR A 675 -11.93 7.41 -11.56
C TYR A 675 -11.80 8.18 -12.89
N SER A 676 -10.70 8.93 -13.08
CA SER A 676 -10.47 9.75 -14.27
C SER A 676 -10.70 8.96 -15.55
N PRO A 677 -11.44 9.50 -16.51
CA PRO A 677 -11.83 8.72 -17.65
C PRO A 677 -10.64 8.49 -18.59
N VAL A 678 -10.60 7.32 -19.22
CA VAL A 678 -9.58 6.97 -20.21
C VAL A 678 -10.08 7.16 -21.64
N SER A 679 -9.21 7.59 -22.54
CA SER A 679 -9.53 7.67 -23.97
C SER A 679 -9.89 6.29 -24.51
N ALA A 680 -10.87 6.26 -25.43
CA ALA A 680 -11.29 5.04 -26.11
C ALA A 680 -10.18 4.52 -27.03
N LEU A 681 -9.89 3.24 -26.93
CA LEU A 681 -9.01 2.49 -27.84
C LEU A 681 -9.84 1.37 -28.48
N TYR A 682 -9.47 0.95 -29.68
CA TYR A 682 -10.30 0.07 -30.50
C TYR A 682 -9.60 -1.26 -30.76
N VAL A 683 -10.36 -2.35 -30.61
CA VAL A 683 -10.01 -3.72 -31.02
C VAL A 683 -11.28 -4.35 -31.58
N PHE A 684 -11.17 -5.15 -32.64
CA PHE A 684 -12.34 -5.75 -33.32
C PHE A 684 -13.37 -4.71 -33.79
N GLY A 685 -12.91 -3.52 -34.21
CA GLY A 685 -13.78 -2.42 -34.65
C GLY A 685 -14.62 -1.77 -33.55
N ARG A 686 -14.37 -2.07 -32.27
CA ARG A 686 -15.14 -1.55 -31.13
C ARG A 686 -14.25 -1.03 -30.01
N ALA A 687 -14.78 -0.04 -29.27
CA ALA A 687 -14.14 0.47 -28.07
C ALA A 687 -14.00 -0.63 -26.98
N GLN A 688 -13.12 -0.40 -26.01
CA GLN A 688 -12.91 -1.29 -24.88
C GLN A 688 -14.20 -1.66 -24.15
N ASP A 689 -14.25 -2.90 -23.65
CA ASP A 689 -15.39 -3.41 -22.88
C ASP A 689 -15.35 -2.94 -21.42
N ALA A 690 -14.16 -2.91 -20.85
CA ALA A 690 -13.90 -2.39 -19.52
C ALA A 690 -12.49 -1.77 -19.45
N ALA A 691 -12.30 -0.86 -18.51
CA ALA A 691 -11.03 -0.21 -18.24
C ALA A 691 -10.86 0.06 -16.76
N PHE A 692 -9.65 -0.21 -16.28
CA PHE A 692 -9.29 -0.11 -14.88
C PHE A 692 -8.01 0.71 -14.73
N GLN A 693 -7.89 1.41 -13.61
CA GLN A 693 -6.69 2.13 -13.25
C GLN A 693 -6.35 1.94 -11.78
N ARG A 694 -5.08 2.04 -11.45
CA ARG A 694 -4.59 2.08 -10.07
C ARG A 694 -3.70 3.29 -9.92
N ALA A 695 -4.11 4.20 -9.03
CA ALA A 695 -3.34 5.38 -8.67
C ALA A 695 -2.08 4.99 -7.89
N ARG A 696 -0.98 5.72 -8.11
CA ARG A 696 0.27 5.60 -7.36
C ARG A 696 0.45 6.77 -6.39
N SER A 697 1.67 7.00 -5.90
CA SER A 697 2.02 8.03 -4.91
C SER A 697 1.75 9.47 -5.37
N SER A 698 1.66 9.72 -6.68
CA SER A 698 1.39 11.02 -7.30
C SER A 698 0.16 10.99 -8.20
N ILE A 699 -0.54 12.14 -8.31
CA ILE A 699 -1.65 12.33 -9.25
C ILE A 699 -1.23 12.22 -10.73
N HIS A 700 0.06 12.21 -11.04
CA HIS A 700 0.57 12.14 -12.42
C HIS A 700 1.02 10.73 -12.83
N GLU A 701 1.02 9.78 -11.89
CA GLU A 701 1.49 8.42 -12.06
C GLU A 701 0.34 7.44 -11.80
N ARG A 702 0.10 6.54 -12.76
CA ARG A 702 -0.93 5.50 -12.63
C ARG A 702 -0.59 4.31 -13.50
N ASN A 703 -1.00 3.13 -13.09
CA ASN A 703 -1.10 2.01 -14.02
C ASN A 703 -2.55 1.95 -14.53
N HIS A 704 -2.76 1.65 -15.79
CA HIS A 704 -4.10 1.45 -16.32
C HIS A 704 -4.13 0.39 -17.40
N PHE A 705 -5.25 -0.32 -17.50
CA PHE A 705 -5.44 -1.32 -18.55
C PHE A 705 -6.85 -1.29 -19.11
N ARG A 706 -6.97 -1.77 -20.34
CA ARG A 706 -8.22 -1.93 -21.10
C ARG A 706 -8.36 -3.36 -21.55
N ILE A 707 -9.58 -3.88 -21.55
CA ILE A 707 -9.86 -5.27 -21.95
C ILE A 707 -11.02 -5.35 -22.94
N TRP A 708 -10.96 -6.36 -23.80
CA TRP A 708 -11.95 -6.73 -24.79
C TRP A 708 -12.23 -8.24 -24.69
N LEU A 709 -13.50 -8.60 -24.59
CA LEU A 709 -13.93 -10.00 -24.68
C LEU A 709 -13.66 -10.52 -26.09
N THR A 710 -13.07 -11.71 -26.19
CA THR A 710 -12.88 -12.43 -27.45
C THR A 710 -13.96 -13.51 -27.62
N PRO A 711 -14.17 -14.07 -28.83
CA PRO A 711 -15.04 -15.24 -29.00
C PRO A 711 -14.43 -16.54 -28.47
N LEU A 712 -13.20 -16.53 -27.95
CA LEU A 712 -12.50 -17.72 -27.47
C LEU A 712 -12.94 -18.09 -26.05
N ARG A 713 -13.00 -19.40 -25.81
CA ARG A 713 -13.15 -20.00 -24.48
C ARG A 713 -12.09 -21.08 -24.30
N VAL A 714 -11.53 -21.17 -23.09
CA VAL A 714 -10.63 -22.25 -22.69
C VAL A 714 -11.12 -22.79 -21.36
N GLU A 715 -11.20 -24.12 -21.21
CA GLU A 715 -11.77 -24.76 -20.01
C GLU A 715 -13.20 -24.26 -19.69
N GLY A 716 -13.99 -23.89 -20.70
CA GLY A 716 -15.33 -23.33 -20.57
C GLY A 716 -15.38 -21.89 -20.04
N LYS A 717 -14.22 -21.24 -19.82
CA LYS A 717 -14.11 -19.86 -19.36
C LYS A 717 -13.85 -18.90 -20.52
N PRO A 718 -14.44 -17.70 -20.52
CA PRO A 718 -14.19 -16.71 -21.56
C PRO A 718 -12.76 -16.18 -21.49
N VAL A 719 -12.21 -15.83 -22.67
CA VAL A 719 -10.89 -15.25 -22.85
C VAL A 719 -11.03 -13.78 -23.22
N TRP A 720 -10.27 -12.93 -22.54
CA TRP A 720 -10.20 -11.49 -22.76
C TRP A 720 -8.80 -11.14 -23.25
N ILE A 721 -8.71 -10.27 -24.25
CA ILE A 721 -7.46 -9.63 -24.66
C ILE A 721 -7.41 -8.22 -24.09
N GLY A 722 -6.23 -7.73 -23.76
CA GLY A 722 -6.07 -6.43 -23.13
C GLY A 722 -4.73 -5.79 -23.37
N GLN A 723 -4.67 -4.53 -22.97
CA GLN A 723 -3.51 -3.66 -23.04
C GLN A 723 -3.33 -3.05 -21.65
N ILE A 724 -2.11 -3.15 -21.10
CA ILE A 724 -1.72 -2.47 -19.86
C ILE A 724 -0.53 -1.54 -20.10
N SER A 725 -0.57 -0.35 -19.49
CA SER A 725 0.53 0.62 -19.49
C SER A 725 0.64 1.37 -18.16
N ARG A 726 1.86 1.87 -17.90
CA ARG A 726 2.21 2.70 -16.74
C ARG A 726 2.45 4.13 -17.22
N ASP A 727 1.78 5.09 -16.60
CA ASP A 727 2.03 6.50 -16.79
C ASP A 727 3.14 6.96 -15.81
N ILE A 728 4.21 7.54 -16.35
CA ILE A 728 5.39 8.05 -15.60
C ILE A 728 5.49 9.59 -15.61
N GLY A 729 4.47 10.28 -16.15
CA GLY A 729 4.41 11.74 -16.16
C GLY A 729 3.34 12.33 -17.08
N VAL A 730 3.40 13.64 -17.30
CA VAL A 730 2.45 14.40 -18.14
C VAL A 730 3.16 15.26 -19.19
N HIS A 731 2.61 15.29 -20.40
CA HIS A 731 2.95 16.24 -21.45
C HIS A 731 1.76 17.16 -21.76
N PHE A 732 2.04 18.44 -21.99
CA PHE A 732 1.06 19.36 -22.57
C PHE A 732 1.10 19.21 -24.09
N THR A 733 -0.01 18.75 -24.68
CA THR A 733 -0.18 18.72 -26.14
C THR A 733 -1.33 19.63 -26.55
N TRP A 734 -1.20 20.28 -27.72
CA TRP A 734 -2.18 21.24 -28.23
C TRP A 734 -3.48 20.59 -28.73
N ARG A 735 -3.54 19.24 -28.81
CA ARG A 735 -4.69 18.47 -29.32
C ARG A 735 -5.55 17.87 -28.21
N THR A 736 -5.02 17.72 -27.01
CA THR A 736 -5.68 17.16 -25.81
C THR A 736 -5.00 17.79 -24.61
N ILE A 737 -5.76 18.46 -23.74
CA ILE A 737 -5.22 19.43 -22.75
C ILE A 737 -4.13 18.83 -21.83
N THR A 738 -4.04 17.49 -21.68
CA THR A 738 -2.88 16.78 -21.10
C THR A 738 -2.82 15.35 -21.66
N THR A 739 -1.66 14.89 -22.17
CA THR A 739 -1.42 13.47 -22.52
C THR A 739 -0.37 12.92 -21.58
N HIS A 740 -0.69 11.83 -20.89
CA HIS A 740 0.27 11.15 -20.00
C HIS A 740 1.44 10.58 -20.80
N LYS A 741 2.63 10.55 -20.20
CA LYS A 741 3.80 9.86 -20.74
C LYS A 741 3.77 8.43 -20.25
N ILE A 742 3.76 7.46 -21.17
CA ILE A 742 3.88 6.05 -20.79
C ILE A 742 5.34 5.65 -20.54
N ASP A 743 5.53 4.66 -19.67
CA ASP A 743 6.77 3.91 -19.54
C ASP A 743 7.03 3.16 -20.87
N PRO A 744 8.18 3.39 -21.54
CA PRO A 744 8.53 2.65 -22.76
C PRO A 744 8.71 1.15 -22.53
N ASP A 745 9.04 0.73 -21.30
CA ASP A 745 9.11 -0.68 -20.94
C ASP A 745 7.70 -1.20 -20.62
N VAL A 746 7.00 -1.66 -21.64
CA VAL A 746 5.64 -2.19 -21.46
C VAL A 746 5.64 -3.56 -20.78
N ASP A 747 6.78 -4.27 -20.78
CA ASP A 747 6.91 -5.57 -20.13
C ASP A 747 7.04 -5.38 -18.61
N GLU A 748 7.79 -4.38 -18.16
CA GLU A 748 7.87 -3.96 -16.76
C GLU A 748 6.47 -3.73 -16.15
N THR A 749 5.57 -3.11 -16.90
CA THR A 749 4.19 -2.89 -16.44
C THR A 749 3.37 -4.19 -16.45
N ARG A 750 3.52 -5.02 -17.48
CA ARG A 750 2.88 -6.34 -17.59
C ARG A 750 3.26 -7.25 -16.41
N GLU A 751 4.53 -7.24 -16.02
CA GLU A 751 5.03 -8.00 -14.88
C GLU A 751 4.52 -7.47 -13.54
N TYR A 752 4.44 -6.14 -13.38
CA TYR A 752 3.82 -5.54 -12.20
C TYR A 752 2.38 -6.03 -11.97
N LEU A 753 1.58 -6.15 -13.04
CA LEU A 753 0.21 -6.66 -12.94
C LEU A 753 0.15 -8.11 -12.45
N LEU A 754 1.01 -8.98 -12.98
CA LEU A 754 1.10 -10.37 -12.51
C LEU A 754 1.38 -10.41 -11.01
N GLU A 755 2.43 -9.73 -10.56
CA GLU A 755 2.82 -9.75 -9.16
C GLU A 755 1.71 -9.16 -8.28
N ASN A 756 1.11 -8.04 -8.69
CA ASN A 756 0.02 -7.42 -7.94
C ASN A 756 -1.19 -8.37 -7.79
N LEU A 757 -1.60 -9.04 -8.85
CA LEU A 757 -2.71 -10.00 -8.80
C LEU A 757 -2.33 -11.26 -8.02
N ALA A 758 -1.06 -11.70 -8.06
CA ALA A 758 -0.55 -12.81 -7.26
C ALA A 758 -0.58 -12.50 -5.75
N TYR A 759 -0.17 -11.30 -5.32
CA TYR A 759 -0.28 -10.85 -3.92
C TYR A 759 -1.74 -10.64 -3.48
N ALA A 760 -2.63 -10.35 -4.41
CA ALA A 760 -4.07 -10.36 -4.16
C ALA A 760 -4.67 -11.79 -4.18
N GLN A 761 -3.84 -12.84 -4.30
CA GLN A 761 -4.25 -14.23 -4.38
C GLN A 761 -5.27 -14.51 -5.49
N ALA A 762 -5.23 -13.73 -6.57
CA ALA A 762 -6.23 -13.76 -7.64
C ALA A 762 -5.80 -14.59 -8.86
N VAL A 763 -4.52 -14.98 -8.93
CA VAL A 763 -3.94 -15.75 -10.04
C VAL A 763 -3.89 -17.22 -9.66
N LYS A 764 -4.64 -18.06 -10.38
CA LYS A 764 -4.56 -19.52 -10.22
C LYS A 764 -3.38 -20.11 -10.99
N ARG A 765 -3.14 -19.56 -12.18
CA ARG A 765 -2.17 -20.06 -13.15
C ARG A 765 -1.77 -18.93 -14.09
N PHE A 766 -0.52 -18.93 -14.57
CA PHE A 766 -0.13 -18.05 -15.66
C PHE A 766 0.88 -18.67 -16.63
N GLY A 767 1.01 -18.05 -17.80
CA GLY A 767 2.02 -18.36 -18.81
C GLY A 767 2.23 -17.20 -19.77
N TYR A 768 3.03 -17.44 -20.80
CA TYR A 768 3.31 -16.47 -21.86
C TYR A 768 3.01 -17.05 -23.23
N VAL A 769 2.57 -16.21 -24.16
CA VAL A 769 2.33 -16.55 -25.57
C VAL A 769 2.87 -15.43 -26.46
N GLU A 770 3.22 -15.73 -27.71
CA GLU A 770 3.54 -14.71 -28.72
C GLU A 770 2.28 -13.91 -29.13
N GLY A 771 2.50 -12.86 -29.91
CA GLY A 771 1.42 -12.13 -30.60
C GLY A 771 1.58 -10.61 -30.62
N VAL A 772 2.45 -10.03 -29.80
CA VAL A 772 2.79 -8.59 -29.88
C VAL A 772 3.92 -8.36 -30.90
N GLY A 773 4.83 -9.33 -31.01
CA GLY A 773 6.04 -9.23 -31.83
C GLY A 773 7.09 -8.36 -31.15
N ARG A 774 8.34 -8.84 -31.13
CA ARG A 774 9.45 -8.19 -30.42
C ARG A 774 9.72 -6.77 -30.94
N ALA A 775 10.04 -5.85 -30.03
CA ALA A 775 10.59 -4.54 -30.33
C ALA A 775 11.76 -4.29 -29.37
N ASP A 776 12.98 -4.25 -29.88
CA ASP A 776 14.18 -4.08 -29.05
C ASP A 776 14.33 -2.64 -28.55
N TYR A 777 14.99 -2.46 -27.40
CA TYR A 777 15.27 -1.13 -26.82
C TYR A 777 15.92 -0.15 -27.81
N GLY A 778 16.80 -0.65 -28.69
CA GLY A 778 17.48 0.15 -29.71
C GLY A 778 16.59 0.53 -30.92
N GLU A 779 15.49 -0.18 -31.13
CA GLU A 779 14.56 -0.03 -32.25
C GLU A 779 13.10 -0.06 -31.74
N PRO A 780 12.70 0.90 -30.88
CA PRO A 780 11.37 0.90 -30.29
C PRO A 780 10.30 1.20 -31.33
N ARG A 781 9.08 0.72 -31.09
CA ARG A 781 7.88 1.11 -31.85
C ARG A 781 7.23 2.34 -31.22
N GLY A 782 6.35 3.01 -31.95
CA GLY A 782 5.57 4.16 -31.45
C GLY A 782 4.11 3.79 -31.22
N ASN A 783 3.45 4.47 -30.29
CA ASN A 783 2.00 4.36 -30.07
C ASN A 783 1.23 5.58 -30.66
N LEU A 784 -0.08 5.66 -30.40
CA LEU A 784 -0.97 6.73 -30.90
C LEU A 784 -0.62 8.13 -30.37
N THR A 785 0.07 8.24 -29.24
CA THR A 785 0.54 9.54 -28.69
C THR A 785 1.91 9.93 -29.23
N GLY A 786 2.57 9.05 -29.98
CA GLY A 786 3.94 9.20 -30.45
C GLY A 786 4.99 8.82 -29.40
N ASP A 787 4.59 8.20 -28.30
CA ASP A 787 5.51 7.68 -27.30
C ASP A 787 6.15 6.36 -27.77
N PRO A 788 7.48 6.19 -27.57
CA PRO A 788 8.15 4.95 -27.90
C PRO A 788 7.84 3.86 -26.87
N TYR A 789 7.83 2.61 -27.31
CA TYR A 789 7.80 1.44 -26.46
C TYR A 789 8.67 0.30 -27.01
N PHE A 790 9.17 -0.55 -26.12
CA PHE A 790 9.90 -1.78 -26.45
C PHE A 790 9.31 -2.95 -25.65
N THR A 791 9.45 -4.17 -26.17
CA THR A 791 8.84 -5.39 -25.60
C THR A 791 9.53 -6.65 -26.11
N ASP A 792 9.53 -7.69 -25.28
CA ASP A 792 9.91 -9.06 -25.61
C ASP A 792 9.00 -9.70 -26.67
N GLY A 793 7.86 -9.07 -26.98
CA GLY A 793 6.91 -9.50 -28.02
C GLY A 793 5.81 -10.43 -27.53
N ARG A 794 5.76 -10.70 -26.22
CA ARG A 794 4.85 -11.67 -25.63
C ARG A 794 3.63 -11.02 -25.01
N ARG A 795 2.60 -11.83 -24.82
CA ARG A 795 1.45 -11.57 -23.95
C ARG A 795 1.55 -12.43 -22.72
N ILE A 796 1.19 -11.86 -21.59
CA ILE A 796 0.98 -12.65 -20.38
C ILE A 796 -0.45 -13.22 -20.39
N LEU A 797 -0.58 -14.49 -20.02
CA LEU A 797 -1.85 -15.21 -19.96
C LEU A 797 -2.15 -15.54 -18.49
N LEU A 798 -3.23 -14.97 -17.94
CA LEU A 798 -3.58 -15.08 -16.51
C LEU A 798 -4.93 -15.77 -16.33
N TRP A 799 -4.97 -16.88 -15.59
CA TRP A 799 -6.22 -17.47 -15.12
C TRP A 799 -6.62 -16.83 -13.80
N LEU A 800 -7.67 -16.03 -13.84
CA LEU A 800 -8.21 -15.37 -12.66
C LEU A 800 -9.31 -16.22 -12.03
N SER A 801 -9.36 -16.17 -10.71
CA SER A 801 -10.33 -16.92 -9.91
C SER A 801 -10.84 -16.08 -8.75
N ARG A 802 -12.12 -16.25 -8.42
CA ARG A 802 -12.67 -15.77 -7.15
C ARG A 802 -12.01 -16.46 -5.95
N GLU A 803 -11.70 -17.75 -6.09
CA GLU A 803 -10.99 -18.55 -5.08
C GLU A 803 -9.56 -18.05 -4.91
N GLN A 804 -9.13 -17.89 -3.67
CA GLN A 804 -7.81 -17.38 -3.35
C GLN A 804 -6.75 -18.46 -3.56
N THR A 805 -5.70 -18.13 -4.30
CA THR A 805 -4.53 -18.99 -4.52
C THR A 805 -3.31 -18.36 -3.88
N ALA A 806 -2.69 -19.04 -2.92
CA ALA A 806 -1.42 -18.57 -2.34
C ALA A 806 -0.30 -18.65 -3.39
N ILE A 807 0.72 -17.79 -3.26
CA ILE A 807 1.75 -17.61 -4.29
C ILE A 807 2.56 -18.89 -4.57
N ASP A 808 2.75 -19.70 -3.54
CA ASP A 808 3.38 -21.02 -3.55
C ASP A 808 2.51 -22.12 -4.17
N ASN A 809 1.25 -21.83 -4.50
CA ASN A 809 0.31 -22.75 -5.13
C ASN A 809 -0.02 -22.36 -6.59
N ILE A 810 0.57 -21.27 -7.10
CA ILE A 810 0.35 -20.82 -8.47
C ILE A 810 1.00 -21.80 -9.47
N ASP A 811 0.21 -22.23 -10.45
CA ASP A 811 0.69 -23.07 -11.56
C ASP A 811 1.35 -22.21 -12.65
N VAL A 812 2.64 -22.45 -12.91
CA VAL A 812 3.44 -21.68 -13.86
C VAL A 812 3.66 -22.52 -15.13
N LEU A 813 2.92 -22.20 -16.18
CA LEU A 813 2.98 -22.92 -17.45
C LEU A 813 4.25 -22.63 -18.27
N GLY A 814 4.98 -21.55 -17.95
CA GLY A 814 6.08 -21.07 -18.77
C GLY A 814 5.61 -20.48 -20.10
N PHE A 815 6.33 -20.77 -21.19
CA PHE A 815 6.02 -20.29 -22.53
C PHE A 815 5.22 -21.32 -23.33
N LEU A 816 4.02 -20.93 -23.75
CA LEU A 816 3.12 -21.73 -24.57
C LEU A 816 3.48 -21.56 -26.05
N ARG A 817 3.89 -22.64 -26.70
CA ARG A 817 4.17 -22.65 -28.14
C ARG A 817 2.89 -22.98 -28.91
N PRO A 818 2.61 -22.27 -30.02
CA PRO A 818 1.57 -22.71 -30.94
C PRO A 818 2.04 -24.01 -31.62
N ASP A 819 1.26 -25.09 -31.50
CA ASP A 819 1.32 -26.17 -32.48
C ASP A 819 0.54 -25.75 -33.74
N ALA A 820 0.89 -26.30 -34.90
CA ALA A 820 0.42 -25.84 -36.22
C ALA A 820 -1.09 -25.50 -36.24
N PRO A 821 -1.48 -24.32 -36.78
CA PRO A 821 -2.80 -23.76 -36.54
C PRO A 821 -3.92 -24.58 -37.18
N PRO A 822 -5.09 -24.76 -36.53
CA PRO A 822 -6.33 -24.90 -37.28
C PRO A 822 -6.62 -23.57 -37.98
N ALA A 823 -6.93 -23.62 -39.27
CA ALA A 823 -7.21 -22.44 -40.09
C ALA A 823 -8.36 -21.61 -39.49
N LEU A 824 -8.07 -20.38 -39.05
CA LEU A 824 -9.12 -19.41 -38.71
C LEU A 824 -9.79 -18.96 -40.02
N PRO A 825 -11.12 -19.05 -40.17
CA PRO A 825 -11.81 -18.27 -41.18
C PRO A 825 -11.86 -16.81 -40.70
N LEU A 826 -10.92 -16.00 -41.21
CA LEU A 826 -11.09 -14.55 -41.22
C LEU A 826 -12.32 -14.24 -42.09
N SER A 827 -13.46 -13.94 -41.46
CA SER A 827 -14.57 -13.30 -42.16
C SER A 827 -14.33 -11.78 -42.19
N PRO A 828 -14.68 -11.11 -43.30
CA PRO A 828 -14.17 -9.78 -43.69
C PRO A 828 -14.60 -8.62 -42.81
#